data_AF-A0A356NKD8-F1
#
_entry.id   AF-A0A356NKD8-F1
#
_cell.length_a   1.000
_cell.length_b   1.000
_cell.length_c   1.000
_cell.angle_alpha   90.00
_cell.angle_beta   90.00
_cell.angle_gamma   90.00
#
_symmetry.space_group_name_H-M   'P 1'
#
loop_
_entity.id
_entity.type
_entity.pdbx_description
1 polymer ?
#
loop_
_entity_poly.entity_id
_entity_poly.type
_entity_poly.pdbx_seq_one_letter_code
_entity_poly.pdbx_strand_id
1 'polypeptide(L)'
;MKVTNTDPTFSTNGTCIILHVIERLTNDSASKVALRLSKHSTNHDQQLTHRVISLQRPTPEGLKLAELEGYEVDHGRGKPFLDYQIAQSDIVHLHWRNSPAILEFMRMDFVPSRMLVWCHVAGMHVPQVIVPELLEYGDVTVATNPTTFNEVPAFSGLSIQERKLKTAMIVNPADFSRLDKLSAKDHEGFNVGYIGSVNHHRLHPHFMRMSSGIEIPDLKIIVCGSGVERELMLQARLLKSANRFSFLGHVDDMVPIFEQLDVFGYPLCEDTDVSGDLNLQEAMYAGIPPVVFPHGGIKGLIVDQYSGLLVDTEKEYQAAIEHLYHDAEDRQRIGQNARQVARQLYGASNAAPKLNRLYASLLERPKRRHVWAWTSPESDQFSNNQTQSSAASAASQYILSLGDQGHAYRTSLTSRDFQEALEADDQISQMSPLAHMDGILEYLSLHTQDAWLRFWSGLAFLGHGNGAKALSEFAKAKTHGCTHDRLSWHIARAAALSLQWDLVEQCLSELKQSQPDFKEAEKLWDQRPEQHAKLQSSNQAATNDPREIIQNLETLIEKGETKKAVALFSSFKPEDILESPHAFQFIEHASRLGLKDWVIQLALKADKGDAHASRIQQLVIEKVLRDKNKPAFFQLIESRLNSTPEDASSHRFLAQWYIGEEEFLKAAQHLARSLQTEPGHVPTLKLLAQCFHQVGESASEKLTLEEINRLESTRDEMPERTSPDTPASGELPQTTSTTKEELEPLVTVCVSV
;
A
#
# COMPACT_ATOMS: atom_id res chain seq x y z
N MET A 1 -40.73 -3.53 20.88
CA MET A 1 -41.03 -3.36 22.33
C MET A 1 -40.79 -1.91 22.69
N LYS A 2 -41.75 -1.23 23.32
CA LYS A 2 -41.61 0.15 23.77
C LYS A 2 -40.62 0.19 24.94
N VAL A 3 -39.42 0.72 24.72
CA VAL A 3 -38.44 0.98 25.79
C VAL A 3 -38.78 2.35 26.38
N THR A 4 -39.33 2.33 27.58
CA THR A 4 -39.60 3.52 28.40
C THR A 4 -38.30 4.07 28.98
N ASN A 5 -38.19 5.40 28.91
CA ASN A 5 -37.11 6.22 29.43
C ASN A 5 -37.19 6.23 30.97
N THR A 6 -36.28 5.54 31.67
CA THR A 6 -36.12 5.66 33.13
C THR A 6 -34.65 5.47 33.53
N ASP A 7 -34.06 6.57 34.03
CA ASP A 7 -33.02 6.70 35.07
C ASP A 7 -31.66 5.96 34.95
N PRO A 8 -30.59 6.48 35.61
CA PRO A 8 -29.22 6.00 35.46
C PRO A 8 -29.07 4.68 36.21
N THR A 9 -29.42 3.58 35.57
CA THR A 9 -29.14 2.25 36.09
C THR A 9 -27.66 1.95 35.86
N PHE A 10 -26.85 2.10 36.91
CA PHE A 10 -25.63 1.30 37.02
C PHE A 10 -25.99 -0.16 36.70
N SER A 11 -25.12 -0.85 35.94
CA SER A 11 -25.28 -2.29 35.73
C SER A 11 -25.43 -2.99 37.09
N THR A 12 -26.20 -4.07 37.13
CA THR A 12 -26.66 -4.76 38.36
C THR A 12 -25.55 -5.27 39.30
N ASN A 13 -24.28 -5.03 38.98
CA ASN A 13 -23.10 -5.38 39.79
C ASN A 13 -22.28 -4.17 40.29
N GLY A 14 -22.69 -2.92 40.05
CA GLY A 14 -21.95 -1.73 40.52
C GLY A 14 -20.70 -1.38 39.69
N THR A 15 -20.50 -2.02 38.54
CA THR A 15 -19.43 -1.71 37.58
C THR A 15 -19.97 -0.96 36.36
N CYS A 16 -19.26 0.08 35.90
CA CYS A 16 -19.55 0.84 34.69
C CYS A 16 -18.93 0.16 33.47
N ILE A 17 -19.70 0.00 32.39
CA ILE A 17 -19.28 -0.67 31.16
C ILE A 17 -18.92 0.36 30.08
N ILE A 18 -17.64 0.37 29.67
CA ILE A 18 -17.14 1.17 28.55
C ILE A 18 -17.01 0.28 27.31
N LEU A 19 -17.75 0.63 26.25
CA LEU A 19 -17.67 -0.07 24.96
C LEU A 19 -16.73 0.67 24.01
N HIS A 20 -15.56 0.09 23.74
CA HIS A 20 -14.63 0.57 22.73
C HIS A 20 -15.06 0.09 21.34
N VAL A 21 -15.24 1.03 20.43
CA VAL A 21 -15.55 0.76 19.02
C VAL A 21 -14.34 1.14 18.19
N ILE A 22 -13.73 0.15 17.53
CA ILE A 22 -12.56 0.33 16.66
C ILE A 22 -12.94 -0.06 15.24
N GLU A 23 -12.41 0.66 14.25
CA GLU A 23 -12.67 0.39 12.84
C GLU A 23 -12.30 -1.05 12.44
N ARG A 24 -11.04 -1.42 12.66
CA ARG A 24 -10.52 -2.77 12.45
C ARG A 24 -9.40 -3.00 13.45
N LEU A 25 -9.50 -4.07 14.21
CA LEU A 25 -8.43 -4.44 15.13
C LEU A 25 -7.22 -5.01 14.37
N THR A 26 -6.10 -4.30 14.47
CA THR A 26 -4.82 -4.67 13.86
C THR A 26 -3.65 -4.51 14.84
N ASN A 27 -2.40 -4.66 14.38
CA ASN A 27 -1.20 -4.38 15.17
C ASN A 27 -0.74 -2.90 15.07
N ASP A 28 -1.62 -2.00 14.61
CA ASP A 28 -1.35 -0.57 14.49
C ASP A 28 -1.37 0.19 15.83
N SER A 29 -0.93 1.45 15.78
CA SER A 29 -0.87 2.32 16.97
C SER A 29 -2.24 2.57 17.59
N ALA A 30 -3.30 2.73 16.79
CA ALA A 30 -4.65 3.02 17.30
C ALA A 30 -5.21 1.82 18.10
N SER A 31 -5.02 0.60 17.60
CA SER A 31 -5.42 -0.65 18.26
C SER A 31 -4.64 -0.86 19.56
N LYS A 32 -3.32 -0.64 19.53
CA LYS A 32 -2.46 -0.69 20.73
C LYS A 32 -2.91 0.32 21.78
N VAL A 33 -3.17 1.56 21.39
CA VAL A 33 -3.66 2.61 22.28
C VAL A 33 -4.99 2.20 22.91
N ALA A 34 -5.96 1.72 22.12
CA ALA A 34 -7.26 1.32 22.61
C ALA A 34 -7.20 0.22 23.69
N LEU A 35 -6.48 -0.87 23.40
CA LEU A 35 -6.38 -2.02 24.31
C LEU A 35 -5.59 -1.66 25.57
N ARG A 36 -4.45 -0.99 25.44
CA ARG A 36 -3.59 -0.67 26.58
C ARG A 36 -4.17 0.40 27.48
N LEU A 37 -4.87 1.39 26.93
CA LEU A 37 -5.62 2.36 27.73
C LEU A 37 -6.71 1.69 28.54
N SER A 38 -7.44 0.76 27.94
CA SER A 38 -8.48 0.00 28.62
C SER A 38 -7.90 -0.75 29.83
N LYS A 39 -6.76 -1.40 29.66
CA LYS A 39 -6.06 -2.11 30.74
C LYS A 39 -5.60 -1.19 31.86
N HIS A 40 -4.97 -0.05 31.51
CA HIS A 40 -4.51 0.93 32.51
C HIS A 40 -5.68 1.63 33.21
N SER A 41 -6.79 1.86 32.51
CA SER A 41 -8.01 2.45 33.04
C SER A 41 -8.62 1.56 34.12
N THR A 42 -8.78 0.26 33.86
CA THR A 42 -9.24 -0.74 34.85
C THR A 42 -8.28 -0.88 36.03
N ASN A 43 -6.97 -0.86 35.79
CA ASN A 43 -5.99 -0.94 36.88
C ASN A 43 -6.06 0.29 37.81
N HIS A 44 -6.43 1.45 37.27
CA HIS A 44 -6.58 2.67 38.04
C HIS A 44 -7.95 2.77 38.73
N ASP A 45 -9.00 2.20 38.14
CA ASP A 45 -10.34 2.16 38.72
C ASP A 45 -11.02 0.82 38.41
N GLN A 46 -11.07 -0.04 39.43
CA GLN A 46 -11.65 -1.39 39.31
C GLN A 46 -13.18 -1.39 39.13
N GLN A 47 -13.83 -0.22 39.22
CA GLN A 47 -15.25 -0.09 38.91
C GLN A 47 -15.52 0.05 37.40
N LEU A 48 -14.47 0.23 36.58
CA LEU A 48 -14.56 0.34 35.13
C LEU A 48 -14.25 -1.01 34.45
N THR A 49 -15.23 -1.50 33.70
CA THR A 49 -15.11 -2.69 32.86
C THR A 49 -15.11 -2.28 31.40
N HIS A 50 -14.09 -2.69 30.65
CA HIS A 50 -13.92 -2.35 29.24
C HIS A 50 -14.28 -3.54 28.34
N ARG A 51 -15.04 -3.29 27.29
CA ARG A 51 -15.35 -4.24 26.22
C ARG A 51 -14.91 -3.65 24.89
N VAL A 52 -14.39 -4.46 23.98
CA VAL A 52 -13.86 -4.01 22.71
C VAL A 52 -14.58 -4.70 21.58
N ILE A 53 -15.03 -3.93 20.59
CA ILE A 53 -15.58 -4.45 19.34
C ILE A 53 -14.83 -3.88 18.15
N SER A 54 -14.70 -4.70 17.11
CA SER A 54 -14.12 -4.32 15.81
C SER A 54 -15.24 -4.24 14.77
N LEU A 55 -15.36 -3.13 14.04
CA LEU A 55 -16.38 -3.01 13.00
C LEU A 55 -16.08 -3.99 11.86
N GLN A 56 -14.82 -4.04 11.39
CA GLN A 56 -14.37 -5.01 10.41
C GLN A 56 -13.79 -6.26 11.08
N ARG A 57 -13.57 -7.33 10.30
CA ARG A 57 -12.95 -8.56 10.82
C ARG A 57 -11.52 -8.26 11.33
N PRO A 58 -11.21 -8.57 12.60
CA PRO A 58 -9.87 -8.45 13.15
C PRO A 58 -8.84 -9.23 12.32
N THR A 59 -7.62 -8.71 12.26
CA THR A 59 -6.47 -9.45 11.71
C THR A 59 -5.96 -10.48 12.73
N PRO A 60 -5.26 -11.55 12.29
CA PRO A 60 -4.63 -12.49 13.22
C PRO A 60 -3.71 -11.83 14.24
N GLU A 61 -2.92 -10.84 13.81
CA GLU A 61 -2.01 -10.07 14.65
C GLU A 61 -2.77 -9.20 15.66
N GLY A 62 -3.88 -8.60 15.23
CA GLY A 62 -4.77 -7.83 16.10
C GLY A 62 -5.44 -8.69 17.17
N LEU A 63 -5.89 -9.91 16.83
CA LEU A 63 -6.44 -10.85 17.81
C LEU A 63 -5.40 -11.29 18.83
N LYS A 64 -4.18 -11.61 18.36
CA LYS A 64 -3.05 -11.94 19.24
C LYS A 64 -2.73 -10.77 20.19
N LEU A 65 -2.75 -9.53 19.70
CA LEU A 65 -2.58 -8.34 20.52
C LEU A 65 -3.68 -8.23 21.59
N ALA A 66 -4.95 -8.43 21.24
CA ALA A 66 -6.05 -8.41 22.21
C ALA A 66 -5.93 -9.50 23.27
N GLU A 67 -5.57 -10.73 22.87
CA GLU A 67 -5.34 -11.85 23.80
C GLU A 67 -4.21 -11.53 24.78
N LEU A 68 -3.08 -11.00 24.30
CA LEU A 68 -1.95 -10.59 25.13
C LEU A 68 -2.32 -9.49 26.14
N GLU A 69 -3.25 -8.61 25.78
CA GLU A 69 -3.75 -7.55 26.67
C GLU A 69 -4.96 -7.98 27.51
N GLY A 70 -5.45 -9.21 27.35
CA GLY A 70 -6.52 -9.80 28.16
C GLY A 70 -7.94 -9.47 27.71
N TYR A 71 -8.16 -9.24 26.40
CA TYR A 71 -9.46 -8.90 25.82
C TYR A 71 -9.97 -9.96 24.84
N GLU A 72 -11.23 -10.34 25.00
CA GLU A 72 -12.02 -10.98 23.95
C GLU A 72 -12.67 -9.91 23.08
N VAL A 73 -12.62 -10.07 21.75
CA VAL A 73 -13.07 -9.05 20.80
C VAL A 73 -14.14 -9.61 19.87
N ASP A 74 -15.35 -9.11 20.03
CA ASP A 74 -16.43 -9.33 19.08
C ASP A 74 -16.23 -8.48 17.81
N HIS A 75 -16.81 -8.89 16.69
CA HIS A 75 -16.78 -8.08 15.48
C HIS A 75 -18.08 -8.13 14.67
N GLY A 76 -18.41 -7.02 14.02
CA GLY A 76 -19.60 -6.93 13.17
C GLY A 76 -20.00 -5.48 12.84
N ARG A 77 -20.62 -5.31 11.67
CA ARG A 77 -21.11 -4.00 11.16
C ARG A 77 -22.63 -3.89 11.15
N GLY A 78 -23.34 -4.98 11.43
CA GLY A 78 -24.79 -5.02 11.34
C GLY A 78 -25.44 -4.21 12.45
N LYS A 79 -26.38 -3.32 12.10
CA LYS A 79 -27.11 -2.49 13.07
C LYS A 79 -27.67 -3.29 14.27
N PRO A 80 -28.30 -4.47 14.12
CA PRO A 80 -28.81 -5.23 15.26
C PRO A 80 -27.72 -5.66 16.26
N PHE A 81 -26.54 -6.06 15.76
CA PHE A 81 -25.39 -6.40 16.59
C PHE A 81 -24.87 -5.15 17.31
N LEU A 82 -24.69 -4.05 16.59
CA LEU A 82 -24.17 -2.80 17.15
C LEU A 82 -25.13 -2.18 18.18
N ASP A 83 -26.43 -2.13 17.89
CA ASP A 83 -27.45 -1.68 18.85
C ASP A 83 -27.44 -2.52 20.13
N TYR A 84 -27.30 -3.84 20.00
CA TYR A 84 -27.19 -4.72 21.16
C TYR A 84 -25.96 -4.38 22.00
N GLN A 85 -24.78 -4.25 21.37
CA GLN A 85 -23.56 -3.90 22.09
C GLN A 85 -23.66 -2.52 22.77
N ILE A 86 -24.15 -1.51 22.06
CA ILE A 86 -24.34 -0.14 22.58
C ILE A 86 -25.33 -0.12 23.75
N ALA A 87 -26.46 -0.84 23.63
CA ALA A 87 -27.48 -0.90 24.68
C ALA A 87 -26.95 -1.52 25.99
N GLN A 88 -25.97 -2.41 25.91
CA GLN A 88 -25.33 -3.05 27.07
C GLN A 88 -24.19 -2.23 27.68
N SER A 89 -23.95 -1.00 27.20
CA SER A 89 -22.87 -0.13 27.66
C SER A 89 -23.38 1.13 28.35
N ASP A 90 -22.57 1.69 29.24
CA ASP A 90 -22.83 2.97 29.89
C ASP A 90 -22.29 4.14 29.07
N ILE A 91 -21.12 3.94 28.47
CA ILE A 91 -20.43 4.87 27.57
C ILE A 91 -19.92 4.08 26.35
N VAL A 92 -20.09 4.68 25.17
CA VAL A 92 -19.45 4.25 23.93
C VAL A 92 -18.22 5.12 23.71
N HIS A 93 -17.07 4.48 23.59
CA HIS A 93 -15.79 5.10 23.26
C HIS A 93 -15.42 4.76 21.81
N LEU A 94 -15.69 5.69 20.91
CA LEU A 94 -15.39 5.54 19.49
C LEU A 94 -13.93 5.96 19.21
N HIS A 95 -13.11 5.00 18.79
CA HIS A 95 -11.76 5.26 18.29
C HIS A 95 -11.86 5.73 16.84
N TRP A 96 -11.84 7.05 16.68
CA TRP A 96 -12.15 7.70 15.41
C TRP A 96 -10.89 7.91 14.56
N ARG A 97 -10.97 7.39 13.33
CA ARG A 97 -10.15 7.74 12.17
C ARG A 97 -11.11 8.09 11.05
N ASN A 98 -10.71 8.96 10.13
CA ASN A 98 -11.57 9.31 9.01
C ASN A 98 -11.56 8.16 7.98
N SER A 99 -12.41 7.17 8.23
CA SER A 99 -12.48 5.92 7.47
C SER A 99 -13.93 5.60 7.08
N PRO A 100 -14.15 4.91 5.95
CA PRO A 100 -15.49 4.61 5.47
C PRO A 100 -16.29 3.74 6.46
N ALA A 101 -15.66 2.78 7.14
CA ALA A 101 -16.36 1.93 8.10
C ALA A 101 -16.83 2.70 9.36
N ILE A 102 -16.04 3.65 9.85
CA ILE A 102 -16.44 4.52 10.99
C ILE A 102 -17.56 5.47 10.57
N LEU A 103 -17.51 6.03 9.37
CA LEU A 103 -18.57 6.90 8.87
C LEU A 103 -19.89 6.17 8.65
N GLU A 104 -19.84 4.93 8.13
CA GLU A 104 -21.02 4.08 8.05
C GLU A 104 -21.62 3.81 9.44
N PHE A 105 -20.78 3.53 10.45
CA PHE A 105 -21.23 3.38 11.85
C PHE A 105 -21.93 4.66 12.33
N MET A 106 -21.30 5.82 12.17
CA MET A 106 -21.82 7.10 12.68
C MET A 106 -23.14 7.53 12.04
N ARG A 107 -23.42 7.07 10.81
CA ARG A 107 -24.67 7.36 10.09
C ARG A 107 -25.86 6.49 10.50
N MET A 108 -25.65 5.45 11.29
CA MET A 108 -26.74 4.61 11.78
C MET A 108 -27.49 5.30 12.94
N ASP A 109 -28.83 5.19 12.94
CA ASP A 109 -29.67 5.66 14.07
C ASP A 109 -29.66 4.64 15.20
N PHE A 110 -28.67 4.72 16.09
CA PHE A 110 -28.54 3.83 17.26
C PHE A 110 -29.43 4.23 18.43
N VAL A 111 -29.60 3.31 19.38
CA VAL A 111 -30.20 3.62 20.69
C VAL A 111 -29.45 4.76 21.42
N PRO A 112 -30.12 5.54 22.29
CA PRO A 112 -29.46 6.60 23.04
C PRO A 112 -28.24 6.10 23.82
N SER A 113 -27.13 6.83 23.75
CA SER A 113 -25.87 6.48 24.41
C SER A 113 -25.14 7.74 24.92
N ARG A 114 -24.01 7.54 25.59
CA ARG A 114 -23.02 8.60 25.88
C ARG A 114 -21.82 8.32 25.01
N MET A 115 -21.41 9.27 24.17
CA MET A 115 -20.40 9.06 23.15
C MET A 115 -19.12 9.85 23.47
N LEU A 116 -18.05 9.14 23.82
CA LEU A 116 -16.70 9.68 23.81
C LEU A 116 -16.08 9.38 22.44
N VAL A 117 -15.66 10.42 21.72
CA VAL A 117 -14.96 10.25 20.44
C VAL A 117 -13.48 10.55 20.67
N TRP A 118 -12.58 9.61 20.35
CA TRP A 118 -11.13 9.85 20.43
C TRP A 118 -10.53 9.88 19.03
N CYS A 119 -10.02 11.04 18.62
CA CYS A 119 -9.42 11.23 17.30
C CYS A 119 -8.00 10.68 17.28
N HIS A 120 -7.71 9.69 16.43
CA HIS A 120 -6.37 9.10 16.26
C HIS A 120 -5.55 9.76 15.16
N VAL A 121 -6.06 10.83 14.55
CA VAL A 121 -5.46 11.52 13.42
C VAL A 121 -5.13 12.97 13.76
N ALA A 122 -4.20 13.57 13.02
CA ALA A 122 -3.79 14.95 13.24
C ALA A 122 -4.90 15.97 12.89
N GLY A 123 -5.75 15.65 11.91
CA GLY A 123 -6.90 16.50 11.56
C GLY A 123 -6.61 17.63 10.58
N MET A 124 -5.39 17.73 10.04
CA MET A 124 -4.89 18.90 9.30
C MET A 124 -5.01 18.79 7.78
N HIS A 125 -4.88 17.59 7.22
CA HIS A 125 -4.76 17.36 5.78
C HIS A 125 -5.74 16.28 5.30
N VAL A 126 -6.16 16.39 4.04
CA VAL A 126 -6.95 15.35 3.35
C VAL A 126 -6.12 14.06 3.28
N PRO A 127 -6.70 12.89 3.60
CA PRO A 127 -8.11 12.65 3.89
C PRO A 127 -8.45 12.72 5.39
N GLN A 128 -7.44 12.84 6.26
CA GLN A 128 -7.58 12.75 7.72
C GLN A 128 -7.90 14.10 8.38
N VAL A 129 -8.93 14.79 7.89
CA VAL A 129 -9.41 16.07 8.41
C VAL A 129 -10.43 15.89 9.53
N ILE A 130 -10.39 16.74 10.56
CA ILE A 130 -11.41 16.77 11.62
C ILE A 130 -12.38 17.90 11.35
N VAL A 131 -13.66 17.56 11.21
CA VAL A 131 -14.74 18.50 10.88
C VAL A 131 -15.56 18.87 12.13
N PRO A 132 -16.16 20.07 12.22
CA PRO A 132 -16.99 20.48 13.37
C PRO A 132 -18.12 19.51 13.70
N GLU A 133 -18.73 18.88 12.68
CA GLU A 133 -19.76 17.86 12.82
C GLU A 133 -19.34 16.68 13.70
N LEU A 134 -18.05 16.33 13.72
CA LEU A 134 -17.51 15.29 14.59
C LEU A 134 -17.62 15.67 16.07
N LEU A 135 -17.41 16.94 16.38
CA LEU A 135 -17.49 17.45 17.76
C LEU A 135 -18.94 17.59 18.22
N GLU A 136 -19.88 17.85 17.30
CA GLU A 136 -21.32 17.82 17.61
C GLU A 136 -21.85 16.38 17.76
N TYR A 137 -21.28 15.43 17.02
CA TYR A 137 -21.62 14.02 17.13
C TYR A 137 -21.24 13.46 18.51
N GLY A 138 -20.03 13.73 19.01
CA GLY A 138 -19.59 13.31 20.34
C GLY A 138 -20.27 14.08 21.49
N ASP A 139 -20.38 13.48 22.67
CA ASP A 139 -20.62 14.25 23.91
C ASP A 139 -19.33 14.92 24.39
N VAL A 140 -18.20 14.22 24.23
CA VAL A 140 -16.85 14.76 24.39
C VAL A 140 -15.97 14.19 23.28
N THR A 141 -15.20 15.06 22.63
CA THR A 141 -14.22 14.68 21.61
C THR A 141 -12.80 14.94 22.09
N VAL A 142 -11.95 13.92 22.04
CA VAL A 142 -10.57 13.93 22.53
C VAL A 142 -9.62 14.15 21.36
N ALA A 143 -8.83 15.22 21.42
CA ALA A 143 -7.68 15.44 20.56
C ALA A 143 -6.44 14.70 21.08
N THR A 144 -5.72 14.04 20.18
CA THR A 144 -4.57 13.17 20.52
C THR A 144 -3.22 13.88 20.61
N ASN A 145 -3.15 15.17 20.30
CA ASN A 145 -1.92 15.95 20.46
C ASN A 145 -2.24 17.45 20.59
N PRO A 146 -1.30 18.26 21.11
CA PRO A 146 -1.52 19.69 21.29
C PRO A 146 -1.78 20.45 19.97
N THR A 147 -1.13 20.06 18.87
CA THR A 147 -1.33 20.69 17.55
C THR A 147 -2.77 20.55 17.09
N THR A 148 -3.31 19.33 17.09
CA THR A 148 -4.72 19.05 16.79
C THR A 148 -5.65 19.86 17.68
N PHE A 149 -5.38 19.90 18.99
CA PHE A 149 -6.26 20.59 19.92
C PHE A 149 -6.25 22.11 19.76
N ASN A 150 -5.11 22.71 19.38
CA ASN A 150 -4.92 24.16 19.35
C ASN A 150 -5.05 24.79 17.97
N GLU A 151 -4.73 24.06 16.90
CA GLU A 151 -4.60 24.61 15.54
C GLU A 151 -5.73 24.15 14.61
N VAL A 152 -6.28 22.95 14.78
CA VAL A 152 -7.38 22.45 13.91
C VAL A 152 -8.63 23.31 14.10
N PRO A 153 -9.21 23.89 13.02
CA PRO A 153 -10.35 24.80 13.09
C PRO A 153 -11.55 24.27 13.88
N ALA A 154 -11.84 22.96 13.78
CA ALA A 154 -12.93 22.34 14.52
C ALA A 154 -12.77 22.50 16.05
N PHE A 155 -11.54 22.44 16.59
CA PHE A 155 -11.27 22.65 18.02
C PHE A 155 -11.02 24.12 18.35
N SER A 156 -10.22 24.81 17.55
CA SER A 156 -9.76 26.17 17.83
C SER A 156 -10.85 27.23 17.61
N GLY A 157 -11.83 26.93 16.75
CA GLY A 157 -13.00 27.78 16.49
C GLY A 157 -14.06 27.76 17.59
N LEU A 158 -14.00 26.83 18.54
CA LEU A 158 -14.96 26.76 19.65
C LEU A 158 -14.72 27.88 20.67
N SER A 159 -15.80 28.39 21.26
CA SER A 159 -15.68 29.27 22.43
C SER A 159 -15.00 28.54 23.60
N ILE A 160 -14.40 29.30 24.53
CA ILE A 160 -13.74 28.73 25.72
C ILE A 160 -14.70 27.83 26.52
N GLN A 161 -15.99 28.17 26.59
CA GLN A 161 -16.99 27.38 27.30
C GLN A 161 -17.29 26.08 26.55
N GLU A 162 -17.54 26.15 25.24
CA GLU A 162 -17.79 24.96 24.43
C GLU A 162 -16.59 24.02 24.44
N ARG A 163 -15.38 24.55 24.30
CA ARG A 163 -14.15 23.76 24.34
C ARG A 163 -14.00 23.00 25.67
N LYS A 164 -14.31 23.64 26.82
CA LYS A 164 -14.29 22.97 28.13
C LYS A 164 -15.37 21.90 28.29
N LEU A 165 -16.52 22.05 27.65
CA LEU A 165 -17.67 21.16 27.80
C LEU A 165 -17.64 19.98 26.81
N LYS A 166 -17.20 20.24 25.58
CA LYS A 166 -17.29 19.31 24.44
C LYS A 166 -15.96 18.66 24.07
N THR A 167 -14.84 19.12 24.60
CA THR A 167 -13.52 18.62 24.15
C THR A 167 -12.57 18.32 25.29
N ALA A 168 -11.60 17.45 25.01
CA ALA A 168 -10.46 17.20 25.88
C ALA A 168 -9.19 16.98 25.05
N MET A 169 -8.03 17.07 25.69
CA MET A 169 -6.74 16.75 25.08
C MET A 169 -6.04 15.69 25.92
N ILE A 170 -5.82 14.52 25.31
CA ILE A 170 -5.07 13.42 25.90
C ILE A 170 -4.14 12.90 24.81
N VAL A 171 -2.83 12.97 25.03
CA VAL A 171 -1.86 12.47 24.06
C VAL A 171 -2.00 10.95 23.92
N ASN A 172 -1.94 10.41 22.69
CA ASN A 172 -1.88 8.98 22.47
C ASN A 172 -0.75 8.37 23.29
N PRO A 173 -1.03 7.48 24.24
CA PRO A 173 0.00 7.07 25.17
C PRO A 173 0.85 5.91 24.65
N ALA A 174 2.16 6.06 24.75
CA ALA A 174 3.10 4.97 24.61
C ALA A 174 3.11 4.05 25.85
N ASP A 175 3.53 2.81 25.62
CA ASP A 175 3.72 1.81 26.68
C ASP A 175 5.22 1.66 26.98
N PHE A 176 5.66 2.42 27.98
CA PHE A 176 7.06 2.44 28.38
C PHE A 176 7.52 1.20 29.13
N SER A 177 6.61 0.32 29.57
CA SER A 177 7.00 -0.90 30.31
C SER A 177 7.91 -1.82 29.48
N ARG A 178 7.77 -1.77 28.15
CA ARG A 178 8.64 -2.50 27.22
C ARG A 178 10.09 -2.02 27.23
N LEU A 179 10.32 -0.78 27.67
CA LEU A 179 11.62 -0.13 27.74
C LEU A 179 12.23 -0.16 29.16
N ASP A 180 11.59 -0.82 30.13
CA ASP A 180 12.05 -0.84 31.52
C ASP A 180 13.45 -1.46 31.70
N LYS A 181 13.83 -2.37 30.80
CA LYS A 181 15.15 -3.02 30.79
C LYS A 181 16.17 -2.32 29.89
N LEU A 182 15.80 -1.21 29.26
CA LEU A 182 16.67 -0.51 28.32
C LEU A 182 17.87 0.09 29.05
N SER A 183 19.06 -0.22 28.54
CA SER A 183 20.31 0.40 28.94
C SER A 183 21.12 0.76 27.70
N ALA A 184 21.53 2.01 27.57
CA ALA A 184 22.40 2.44 26.48
C ALA A 184 23.65 1.55 26.43
N LYS A 185 24.00 1.09 25.22
CA LYS A 185 25.16 0.24 24.97
C LYS A 185 26.17 1.01 24.15
N ASP A 186 27.43 0.86 24.53
CA ASP A 186 28.54 1.37 23.74
C ASP A 186 28.55 0.70 22.36
N HIS A 187 28.78 1.48 21.32
CA HIS A 187 28.95 1.01 19.95
C HIS A 187 30.02 1.85 19.23
N GLU A 188 30.51 1.33 18.10
CA GLU A 188 31.42 2.09 17.24
C GLU A 188 30.65 3.06 16.32
N GLY A 189 31.25 4.20 16.02
CA GLY A 189 30.70 5.22 15.12
C GLY A 189 29.58 6.06 15.76
N PHE A 190 28.68 6.57 14.92
CA PHE A 190 27.53 7.37 15.34
C PHE A 190 26.26 6.87 14.65
N ASN A 191 25.19 6.64 15.39
CA ASN A 191 23.98 6.00 14.88
C ASN A 191 22.77 6.94 14.94
N VAL A 192 22.16 7.20 13.77
CA VAL A 192 20.91 7.93 13.64
C VAL A 192 19.80 6.96 13.25
N GLY A 193 18.75 6.89 14.06
CA GLY A 193 17.64 5.94 13.85
C GLY A 193 16.38 6.61 13.31
N TYR A 194 15.78 6.02 12.28
CA TYR A 194 14.40 6.26 11.87
C TYR A 194 13.57 5.02 12.20
N ILE A 195 12.47 5.19 12.95
CA ILE A 195 11.56 4.10 13.32
C ILE A 195 10.13 4.47 12.97
N GLY A 196 9.54 3.78 12.00
CA GLY A 196 8.18 4.04 11.51
C GLY A 196 7.93 3.44 10.14
N SER A 197 6.69 3.52 9.64
CA SER A 197 6.38 3.02 8.30
C SER A 197 7.17 3.78 7.22
N VAL A 198 7.86 3.05 6.36
CA VAL A 198 8.78 3.60 5.36
C VAL A 198 8.02 3.84 4.06
N ASN A 199 7.14 4.84 4.03
CA ASN A 199 6.26 5.13 2.89
C ASN A 199 6.34 6.59 2.45
N HIS A 200 5.92 6.88 1.21
CA HIS A 200 5.96 8.24 0.64
C HIS A 200 5.06 9.28 1.34
N HIS A 201 4.04 8.84 2.08
CA HIS A 201 3.15 9.73 2.86
C HIS A 201 3.59 9.89 4.33
N ARG A 202 4.78 9.38 4.69
CA ARG A 202 5.37 9.60 6.01
C ARG A 202 6.78 10.14 5.90
N LEU A 203 7.61 9.53 5.05
CA LEU A 203 9.00 9.88 4.93
C LEU A 203 9.16 11.11 4.02
N HIS A 204 9.99 12.07 4.42
CA HIS A 204 10.27 13.25 3.61
C HIS A 204 10.80 12.83 2.21
N PRO A 205 10.32 13.42 1.10
CA PRO A 205 10.73 13.02 -0.27
C PRO A 205 12.24 13.04 -0.51
N HIS A 206 12.95 13.94 0.17
CA HIS A 206 14.41 14.08 0.10
C HIS A 206 15.17 13.33 1.21
N PHE A 207 14.56 12.38 1.91
CA PHE A 207 15.17 11.63 3.01
C PHE A 207 16.56 11.08 2.68
N MET A 208 16.72 10.44 1.52
CA MET A 208 17.99 9.85 1.12
C MET A 208 19.05 10.90 0.84
N ARG A 209 18.68 12.02 0.21
CA ARG A 209 19.57 13.13 -0.09
C ARG A 209 20.05 13.80 1.19
N MET A 210 19.13 14.18 2.09
CA MET A 210 19.48 14.87 3.32
C MET A 210 20.33 13.97 4.24
N SER A 211 19.95 12.70 4.40
CA SER A 211 20.66 11.76 5.28
C SER A 211 22.04 11.39 4.74
N SER A 212 22.19 11.31 3.42
CA SER A 212 23.50 11.06 2.79
C SER A 212 24.45 12.25 2.92
N GLY A 213 23.91 13.47 3.00
CA GLY A 213 24.70 14.70 3.10
C GLY A 213 25.18 15.08 4.50
N ILE A 214 24.86 14.29 5.53
CA ILE A 214 25.36 14.49 6.90
C ILE A 214 26.86 14.18 6.94
N GLU A 215 27.69 15.12 7.41
CA GLU A 215 29.15 15.01 7.43
C GLU A 215 29.68 14.52 8.80
N ILE A 216 29.42 13.24 9.11
CA ILE A 216 29.92 12.57 10.32
C ILE A 216 30.74 11.31 9.93
N PRO A 217 31.96 11.13 10.46
CA PRO A 217 32.74 9.91 10.24
C PRO A 217 32.06 8.70 10.91
N ASP A 218 32.11 7.55 10.22
CA ASP A 218 31.49 6.29 10.69
C ASP A 218 30.00 6.39 11.06
N LEU A 219 29.27 7.30 10.41
CA LEU A 219 27.82 7.44 10.54
C LEU A 219 27.08 6.23 9.98
N LYS A 220 26.14 5.69 10.76
CA LYS A 220 25.13 4.72 10.30
C LYS A 220 23.72 5.29 10.47
N ILE A 221 22.93 5.23 9.40
CA ILE A 221 21.50 5.51 9.38
C ILE A 221 20.75 4.18 9.48
N ILE A 222 20.10 3.94 10.61
CA ILE A 222 19.34 2.72 10.88
C ILE A 222 17.86 3.00 10.60
N VAL A 223 17.27 2.27 9.65
CA VAL A 223 15.88 2.45 9.21
C VAL A 223 15.07 1.21 9.57
N CYS A 224 14.18 1.36 10.54
CA CYS A 224 13.27 0.33 11.03
C CYS A 224 11.84 0.60 10.56
N GLY A 225 11.28 -0.35 9.83
CA GLY A 225 9.95 -0.31 9.23
C GLY A 225 9.95 -0.88 7.82
N SER A 226 8.77 -1.21 7.32
CA SER A 226 8.57 -1.75 5.96
C SER A 226 7.85 -0.73 5.07
N GLY A 227 8.06 -0.83 3.77
CA GLY A 227 7.39 -0.03 2.74
C GLY A 227 8.18 0.06 1.44
N VAL A 228 8.83 1.20 1.21
CA VAL A 228 9.58 1.52 -0.03
C VAL A 228 11.09 1.29 0.10
N GLU A 229 11.53 0.41 1.00
CA GLU A 229 12.96 0.21 1.30
C GLU A 229 13.79 -0.13 0.06
N ARG A 230 13.24 -0.88 -0.89
CA ARG A 230 13.95 -1.22 -2.15
C ARG A 230 14.27 0.01 -2.99
N GLU A 231 13.35 0.97 -3.06
CA GLU A 231 13.57 2.23 -3.76
C GLU A 231 14.65 3.05 -3.06
N LEU A 232 14.55 3.18 -1.73
CA LEU A 232 15.52 3.92 -0.93
C LEU A 232 16.92 3.31 -1.02
N MET A 233 17.04 1.98 -1.08
CA MET A 233 18.30 1.28 -1.32
C MET A 233 18.90 1.62 -2.70
N LEU A 234 18.08 1.72 -3.74
CA LEU A 234 18.53 2.14 -5.07
C LEU A 234 19.00 3.59 -5.06
N GLN A 235 18.25 4.49 -4.42
CA GLN A 235 18.65 5.88 -4.23
C GLN A 235 19.97 6.00 -3.46
N ALA A 236 20.17 5.21 -2.40
CA ALA A 236 21.42 5.16 -1.64
C ALA A 236 22.63 4.76 -2.50
N ARG A 237 22.43 3.80 -3.42
CA ARG A 237 23.47 3.36 -4.36
C ARG A 237 23.81 4.46 -5.38
N LEU A 238 22.80 5.14 -5.91
CA LEU A 238 22.98 6.27 -6.84
C LEU A 238 23.73 7.44 -6.18
N LEU A 239 23.46 7.68 -4.90
CA LEU A 239 24.15 8.68 -4.07
C LEU A 239 25.52 8.22 -3.55
N LYS A 240 25.93 6.98 -3.86
CA LYS A 240 27.18 6.35 -3.36
C LYS A 240 27.30 6.34 -1.82
N SER A 241 26.16 6.25 -1.14
CA SER A 241 26.06 6.28 0.33
C SER A 241 25.50 4.99 0.92
N ALA A 242 25.28 3.95 0.10
CA ALA A 242 24.65 2.69 0.51
C ALA A 242 25.30 2.01 1.73
N ASN A 243 26.61 2.16 1.93
CA ASN A 243 27.33 1.63 3.09
C ASN A 243 26.97 2.32 4.42
N ARG A 244 26.33 3.49 4.38
CA ARG A 244 25.88 4.23 5.57
C ARG A 244 24.50 3.82 6.05
N PHE A 245 23.72 3.07 5.25
CA PHE A 245 22.33 2.76 5.57
C PHE A 245 22.17 1.29 5.97
N SER A 246 21.38 1.06 7.02
CA SER A 246 20.91 -0.27 7.43
C SER A 246 19.39 -0.28 7.42
N PHE A 247 18.79 -0.92 6.42
CA PHE A 247 17.34 -1.11 6.33
C PHE A 247 16.98 -2.45 6.97
N LEU A 248 16.30 -2.42 8.11
CA LEU A 248 16.01 -3.61 8.91
C LEU A 248 14.62 -4.19 8.64
N GLY A 249 13.76 -3.50 7.89
CA GLY A 249 12.37 -3.92 7.71
C GLY A 249 11.60 -3.81 9.03
N HIS A 250 10.53 -4.61 9.16
CA HIS A 250 9.76 -4.69 10.41
C HIS A 250 10.60 -5.31 11.54
N VAL A 251 10.59 -4.65 12.71
CA VAL A 251 11.30 -5.11 13.92
C VAL A 251 10.30 -5.21 15.07
N ASP A 252 10.14 -6.40 15.66
CA ASP A 252 9.20 -6.63 16.76
C ASP A 252 9.72 -6.07 18.11
N ASP A 253 11.00 -6.31 18.39
CA ASP A 253 11.69 -5.85 19.59
C ASP A 253 12.59 -4.65 19.27
N MET A 254 12.11 -3.45 19.62
CA MET A 254 12.83 -2.21 19.39
C MET A 254 13.89 -1.91 20.44
N VAL A 255 13.94 -2.66 21.57
CA VAL A 255 14.91 -2.38 22.65
C VAL A 255 16.35 -2.42 22.13
N PRO A 256 16.82 -3.46 21.40
CA PRO A 256 18.19 -3.50 20.90
C PRO A 256 18.52 -2.37 19.92
N ILE A 257 17.53 -1.81 19.25
CA ILE A 257 17.69 -0.66 18.35
C ILE A 257 17.92 0.59 19.18
N PHE A 258 17.00 0.92 20.10
CA PHE A 258 17.11 2.09 20.96
C PHE A 258 18.38 2.09 21.82
N GLU A 259 18.86 0.92 22.26
CA GLU A 259 20.12 0.80 23.02
C GLU A 259 21.36 1.29 22.27
N GLN A 260 21.30 1.40 20.94
CA GLN A 260 22.43 1.75 20.07
C GLN A 260 22.21 3.05 19.30
N LEU A 261 21.18 3.85 19.61
CA LEU A 261 20.93 5.11 18.89
C LEU A 261 21.52 6.30 19.66
N ASP A 262 22.23 7.16 18.94
CA ASP A 262 22.67 8.47 19.45
C ASP A 262 21.62 9.55 19.23
N VAL A 263 20.92 9.50 18.09
CA VAL A 263 19.93 10.48 17.66
C VAL A 263 18.74 9.78 17.01
N PHE A 264 17.53 10.26 17.30
CA PHE A 264 16.33 9.83 16.61
C PHE A 264 16.02 10.82 15.47
N GLY A 265 16.38 10.44 14.25
CA GLY A 265 16.16 11.24 13.05
C GLY A 265 14.78 10.98 12.47
N TYR A 266 13.89 11.97 12.51
CA TYR A 266 12.50 11.81 12.10
C TYR A 266 12.04 12.84 11.06
N PRO A 267 12.61 12.78 9.83
CA PRO A 267 12.25 13.66 8.74
C PRO A 267 10.94 13.22 8.08
N LEU A 268 9.83 13.70 8.64
CA LEU A 268 8.50 13.45 8.06
C LEU A 268 8.21 14.37 6.86
N CYS A 269 7.33 13.94 5.95
CA CYS A 269 6.78 14.81 4.93
C CYS A 269 5.73 15.78 5.51
N GLU A 270 5.47 16.87 4.79
CA GLU A 270 4.58 17.95 5.24
C GLU A 270 3.14 17.49 5.47
N ASP A 271 2.64 16.65 4.56
CA ASP A 271 1.28 16.15 4.53
C ASP A 271 1.07 14.86 5.34
N THR A 272 2.00 14.51 6.23
CA THR A 272 1.99 13.24 6.97
C THR A 272 0.71 13.01 7.80
N ASP A 273 0.28 11.75 7.89
CA ASP A 273 -0.84 11.29 8.72
C ASP A 273 -0.53 11.19 10.23
N VAL A 274 0.74 11.38 10.59
CA VAL A 274 1.25 11.16 11.94
C VAL A 274 0.63 12.14 12.94
N SER A 275 0.09 11.61 14.04
CA SER A 275 -0.58 12.37 15.10
C SER A 275 0.22 12.31 16.42
N GLY A 276 -0.13 11.43 17.35
CA GLY A 276 0.63 11.15 18.57
C GLY A 276 1.53 9.93 18.38
N ASP A 277 2.67 10.08 17.71
CA ASP A 277 3.54 8.96 17.34
C ASP A 277 4.14 8.27 18.57
N LEU A 278 3.97 6.95 18.65
CA LEU A 278 4.44 6.15 19.78
C LEU A 278 5.96 5.95 19.74
N ASN A 279 6.56 5.81 18.55
CA ASN A 279 7.99 5.56 18.42
C ASN A 279 8.80 6.80 18.83
N LEU A 280 8.32 8.01 18.49
CA LEU A 280 8.92 9.24 19.00
C LEU A 280 8.90 9.31 20.52
N GLN A 281 7.75 9.00 21.14
CA GLN A 281 7.62 9.00 22.60
C GLN A 281 8.53 7.97 23.25
N GLU A 282 8.68 6.78 22.65
CA GLU A 282 9.59 5.72 23.08
C GLU A 282 11.05 6.15 22.96
N ALA A 283 11.45 6.80 21.85
CA ALA A 283 12.80 7.36 21.68
C ALA A 283 13.12 8.42 22.74
N MET A 284 12.18 9.35 22.98
CA MET A 284 12.29 10.35 24.03
C MET A 284 12.42 9.69 25.41
N TYR A 285 11.58 8.69 25.73
CA TYR A 285 11.67 7.94 26.98
C TYR A 285 13.01 7.20 27.15
N ALA A 286 13.54 6.64 26.07
CA ALA A 286 14.87 6.06 26.00
C ALA A 286 16.00 7.09 26.19
N GLY A 287 15.69 8.38 26.24
CA GLY A 287 16.66 9.46 26.43
C GLY A 287 17.47 9.77 25.18
N ILE A 288 16.94 9.43 24.00
CA ILE A 288 17.55 9.70 22.72
C ILE A 288 17.00 11.05 22.22
N PRO A 289 17.86 12.04 21.91
CA PRO A 289 17.42 13.33 21.42
C PRO A 289 16.81 13.19 20.02
N PRO A 290 15.56 13.66 19.80
CA PRO A 290 14.94 13.65 18.49
C PRO A 290 15.28 14.90 17.67
N VAL A 291 15.54 14.73 16.37
CA VAL A 291 15.66 15.79 15.37
C VAL A 291 14.54 15.60 14.35
N VAL A 292 13.58 16.52 14.31
CA VAL A 292 12.29 16.30 13.65
C VAL A 292 11.85 17.48 12.80
N PHE A 293 11.15 17.19 11.72
CA PHE A 293 10.38 18.21 11.01
C PHE A 293 9.04 18.44 11.74
N PRO A 294 8.57 19.70 11.89
CA PRO A 294 7.39 20.03 12.69
C PRO A 294 6.06 19.78 11.96
N HIS A 295 5.94 18.63 11.28
CA HIS A 295 4.76 18.24 10.51
C HIS A 295 3.84 17.30 11.30
N GLY A 296 2.57 17.23 10.88
CA GLY A 296 1.54 16.46 11.57
C GLY A 296 1.40 16.86 13.05
N GLY A 297 1.21 15.86 13.92
CA GLY A 297 1.12 16.08 15.38
C GLY A 297 2.47 16.24 16.09
N ILE A 298 3.61 16.09 15.40
CA ILE A 298 4.95 16.06 16.00
C ILE A 298 5.34 17.39 16.65
N LYS A 299 4.98 18.51 16.01
CA LYS A 299 5.26 19.87 16.52
C LYS A 299 4.81 20.07 17.97
N GLY A 300 3.67 19.51 18.34
CA GLY A 300 3.10 19.63 19.69
C GLY A 300 3.75 18.70 20.74
N LEU A 301 4.62 17.78 20.33
CA LEU A 301 5.26 16.80 21.20
C LEU A 301 6.71 17.17 21.56
N ILE A 302 7.30 18.16 20.90
CA ILE A 302 8.69 18.57 21.12
C ILE A 302 8.74 20.01 21.61
N VAL A 303 9.54 20.24 22.65
CA VAL A 303 9.96 21.59 23.07
C VAL A 303 11.33 21.84 22.45
N ASP A 304 11.36 22.70 21.44
CA ASP A 304 12.55 23.01 20.65
C ASP A 304 13.75 23.44 21.52
N GLN A 305 14.96 22.99 21.14
CA GLN A 305 16.24 23.13 21.86
C GLN A 305 16.28 22.55 23.29
N TYR A 306 15.15 22.05 23.81
CA TYR A 306 15.02 21.54 25.17
C TYR A 306 14.87 20.03 25.21
N SER A 307 13.85 19.47 24.56
CA SER A 307 13.53 18.04 24.52
C SER A 307 13.70 17.40 23.13
N GLY A 308 14.21 18.17 22.18
CA GLY A 308 14.46 17.80 20.79
C GLY A 308 14.82 19.05 19.97
N LEU A 309 15.16 18.85 18.70
CA LEU A 309 15.46 19.91 17.74
C LEU A 309 14.39 19.91 16.64
N LEU A 310 13.72 21.04 16.44
CA LEU A 310 12.81 21.27 15.31
C LEU A 310 13.60 21.86 14.13
N VAL A 311 13.39 21.32 12.93
CA VAL A 311 14.06 21.78 11.71
C VAL A 311 13.08 21.93 10.56
N ASP A 312 13.31 22.90 9.68
CA ASP A 312 12.40 23.19 8.56
C ASP A 312 13.02 22.88 7.20
N THR A 313 14.34 22.66 7.14
CA THR A 313 15.05 22.42 5.88
C THR A 313 16.01 21.22 5.94
N GLU A 314 16.33 20.65 4.78
CA GLU A 314 17.35 19.59 4.66
C GLU A 314 18.69 19.98 5.29
N LYS A 315 19.10 21.24 5.15
CA LYS A 315 20.37 21.76 5.69
C LYS A 315 20.33 21.89 7.20
N GLU A 316 19.21 22.34 7.76
CA GLU A 316 19.02 22.42 9.20
C GLU A 316 18.98 21.03 9.82
N TYR A 317 18.32 20.06 9.18
CA TYR A 317 18.34 18.66 9.61
C TYR A 317 19.76 18.10 9.68
N GLN A 318 20.58 18.34 8.64
CA GLN A 318 21.99 17.95 8.62
C GLN A 318 22.78 18.62 9.75
N ALA A 319 22.70 19.95 9.83
CA ALA A 319 23.42 20.73 10.83
C ALA A 319 23.03 20.37 12.27
N ALA A 320 21.75 20.06 12.51
CA ALA A 320 21.26 19.63 13.83
C ALA A 320 21.88 18.29 14.25
N ILE A 321 21.96 17.32 13.35
CA ILE A 321 22.58 16.02 13.63
C ILE A 321 24.10 16.18 13.83
N GLU A 322 24.77 16.98 13.00
CA GLU A 322 26.20 17.29 13.13
C GLU A 322 26.52 18.03 14.43
N HIS A 323 25.67 18.98 14.85
CA HIS A 323 25.77 19.64 16.15
C HIS A 323 25.71 18.63 17.29
N LEU A 324 24.69 17.76 17.29
CA LEU A 324 24.55 16.74 18.32
C LEU A 324 25.72 15.74 18.31
N TYR A 325 26.37 15.49 17.18
CA TYR A 325 27.58 14.69 17.12
C TYR A 325 28.78 15.39 17.77
N HIS A 326 29.02 16.66 17.43
CA HIS A 326 30.16 17.44 17.93
C HIS A 326 30.02 17.87 19.39
N ASP A 327 28.80 18.07 19.89
CA ASP A 327 28.50 18.46 21.26
C ASP A 327 27.80 17.34 22.03
N ALA A 328 28.60 16.44 22.60
CA ALA A 328 28.09 15.31 23.38
C ALA A 328 27.40 15.74 24.69
N GLU A 329 27.79 16.88 25.29
CA GLU A 329 27.14 17.40 26.50
C GLU A 329 25.73 17.87 26.17
N ASP A 330 25.57 18.61 25.06
CA ASP A 330 24.28 19.08 24.62
C ASP A 330 23.36 17.94 24.16
N ARG A 331 23.94 16.93 23.48
CA ARG A 331 23.24 15.68 23.12
C ARG A 331 22.68 14.97 24.36
N GLN A 332 23.50 14.81 25.40
CA GLN A 332 23.06 14.20 26.66
C GLN A 332 22.00 15.05 27.38
N ARG A 333 22.18 16.38 27.41
CA ARG A 333 21.22 17.32 28.01
C ARG A 333 19.84 17.21 27.36
N ILE A 334 19.78 17.29 26.03
CA ILE A 334 18.51 17.22 25.28
C ILE A 334 17.87 15.83 25.45
N GLY A 335 18.65 14.76 25.38
CA GLY A 335 18.16 13.40 25.61
C GLY A 335 17.57 13.20 27.01
N GLN A 336 18.23 13.70 28.06
CA GLN A 336 17.72 13.63 29.44
C GLN A 336 16.42 14.43 29.62
N ASN A 337 16.35 15.61 29.03
CA ASN A 337 15.13 16.43 29.04
C ASN A 337 13.99 15.74 28.28
N ALA A 338 14.27 15.13 27.12
CA ALA A 338 13.31 14.34 26.36
C ALA A 338 12.73 13.21 27.20
N ARG A 339 13.59 12.49 27.93
CA ARG A 339 13.17 11.43 28.87
C ARG A 339 12.25 11.94 29.97
N GLN A 340 12.57 13.10 30.54
CA GLN A 340 11.73 13.72 31.57
C GLN A 340 10.36 14.11 31.01
N VAL A 341 10.31 14.75 29.84
CA VAL A 341 9.07 15.14 29.17
C VAL A 341 8.21 13.90 28.89
N ALA A 342 8.79 12.85 28.30
CA ALA A 342 8.07 11.62 27.99
C ALA A 342 7.46 10.95 29.23
N ARG A 343 8.25 10.83 30.31
CA ARG A 343 7.78 10.27 31.59
C ARG A 343 6.59 11.04 32.17
N GLN A 344 6.60 12.36 32.06
CA GLN A 344 5.58 13.22 32.67
C GLN A 344 4.30 13.32 31.83
N LEU A 345 4.40 13.22 30.49
CA LEU A 345 3.29 13.58 29.61
C LEU A 345 2.70 12.42 28.80
N TYR A 346 3.50 11.42 28.43
CA TYR A 346 3.17 10.51 27.31
C TYR A 346 2.85 9.07 27.70
N GLY A 347 3.20 8.61 28.90
CA GLY A 347 2.89 7.24 29.32
C GLY A 347 1.41 6.95 29.54
N ALA A 348 0.99 5.69 29.34
CA ALA A 348 -0.39 5.24 29.61
C ALA A 348 -0.85 5.48 31.06
N SER A 349 0.08 5.43 32.03
CA SER A 349 -0.15 5.80 33.43
C SER A 349 -0.60 7.25 33.61
N ASN A 350 -0.21 8.17 32.71
CA ASN A 350 -0.62 9.57 32.75
C ASN A 350 -1.96 9.81 32.05
N ALA A 351 -2.25 9.02 31.00
CA ALA A 351 -3.48 9.14 30.22
C ALA A 351 -4.70 8.52 30.93
N ALA A 352 -4.52 7.36 31.58
CA ALA A 352 -5.59 6.64 32.29
C ALA A 352 -6.37 7.51 33.32
N PRO A 353 -5.74 8.22 34.27
CA PRO A 353 -6.48 9.04 35.22
C PRO A 353 -7.25 10.19 34.56
N LYS A 354 -6.73 10.76 33.47
CA LYS A 354 -7.44 11.80 32.69
C LYS A 354 -8.67 11.21 32.02
N LEU A 355 -8.52 10.03 31.42
CA LEU A 355 -9.61 9.31 30.77
C LEU A 355 -10.70 8.88 31.76
N ASN A 356 -10.33 8.36 32.93
CA ASN A 356 -11.30 7.94 33.96
C ASN A 356 -12.13 9.14 34.46
N ARG A 357 -11.53 10.33 34.61
CA ARG A 357 -12.26 11.56 34.94
C ARG A 357 -13.24 11.97 33.84
N LEU A 358 -12.87 11.78 32.57
CA LEU A 358 -13.80 12.04 31.46
C LEU A 358 -14.99 11.07 31.51
N TYR A 359 -14.76 9.78 31.75
CA TYR A 359 -15.84 8.81 31.92
C TYR A 359 -16.75 9.18 33.08
N ALA A 360 -16.20 9.54 34.25
CA ALA A 360 -16.98 10.01 35.38
C ALA A 360 -17.87 11.23 35.01
N SER A 361 -17.31 12.21 34.31
CA SER A 361 -18.08 13.39 33.86
C SER A 361 -19.16 13.07 32.82
N LEU A 362 -18.94 12.04 31.99
CA LEU A 362 -19.94 11.61 31.00
C LEU A 362 -21.09 10.88 31.68
N LEU A 363 -20.82 10.09 32.73
CA LEU A 363 -21.86 9.37 33.48
C LEU A 363 -22.90 10.31 34.11
N GLU A 364 -22.51 11.54 34.45
CA GLU A 364 -23.40 12.58 34.96
C GLU A 364 -24.36 13.12 33.89
N ARG A 365 -24.10 12.88 32.61
CA ARG A 365 -24.94 13.34 31.48
C ARG A 365 -26.02 12.31 31.16
N PRO A 366 -27.22 12.72 30.70
CA PRO A 366 -28.21 11.79 30.18
C PRO A 366 -27.73 11.18 28.85
N LYS A 367 -28.06 9.91 28.60
CA LYS A 367 -27.87 9.30 27.28
C LYS A 367 -28.69 10.04 26.23
N ARG A 368 -28.12 10.32 25.05
CA ARG A 368 -28.81 10.99 23.93
C ARG A 368 -28.69 10.22 22.64
N ARG A 369 -29.54 10.56 21.66
CA ARG A 369 -29.36 10.07 20.29
C ARG A 369 -28.28 10.90 19.60
N HIS A 370 -27.43 10.22 18.84
CA HIS A 370 -26.37 10.84 18.04
C HIS A 370 -26.75 10.73 16.58
N VAL A 371 -26.82 11.86 15.88
CA VAL A 371 -27.15 11.91 14.45
C VAL A 371 -25.98 12.57 13.75
N TRP A 372 -25.41 11.88 12.77
CA TRP A 372 -24.47 12.50 11.85
C TRP A 372 -25.24 13.43 10.91
N ALA A 373 -25.28 14.71 11.24
CA ALA A 373 -25.95 15.76 10.47
C ALA A 373 -24.94 16.85 10.10
N TRP A 374 -24.90 17.19 8.82
CA TRP A 374 -24.00 18.19 8.26
C TRP A 374 -24.64 19.58 8.34
N THR A 375 -23.91 20.62 8.77
CA THR A 375 -24.52 21.94 9.10
C THR A 375 -24.02 23.13 8.29
N SER A 376 -23.14 22.95 7.29
CA SER A 376 -22.68 24.08 6.47
C SER A 376 -23.74 24.59 5.46
N PRO A 377 -23.86 25.91 5.23
CA PRO A 377 -24.86 26.51 4.32
C PRO A 377 -24.75 26.09 2.85
N GLU A 378 -23.55 25.84 2.32
CA GLU A 378 -23.36 25.40 0.91
C GLU A 378 -23.74 23.93 0.71
N SER A 379 -23.65 23.15 1.78
CA SER A 379 -23.92 21.71 1.79
C SER A 379 -25.37 21.35 2.06
N ASP A 380 -26.22 22.25 2.55
CA ASP A 380 -27.66 22.02 2.61
C ASP A 380 -28.23 21.71 1.21
N GLN A 381 -27.67 22.28 0.15
CA GLN A 381 -28.07 21.97 -1.23
C GLN A 381 -27.53 20.61 -1.70
N PHE A 382 -26.28 20.26 -1.38
CA PHE A 382 -25.66 18.98 -1.78
C PHE A 382 -26.24 17.78 -0.99
N SER A 383 -26.41 17.95 0.32
CA SER A 383 -27.01 16.96 1.22
C SER A 383 -28.49 16.75 0.90
N ASN A 384 -29.31 17.82 0.80
CA ASN A 384 -30.75 17.67 0.52
C ASN A 384 -31.03 17.02 -0.85
N ASN A 385 -30.23 17.32 -1.88
CA ASN A 385 -30.35 16.70 -3.20
C ASN A 385 -29.97 15.21 -3.21
N GLN A 386 -29.10 14.75 -2.30
CA GLN A 386 -28.72 13.34 -2.19
C GLN A 386 -29.54 12.54 -1.18
N THR A 387 -30.09 13.17 -0.14
CA THR A 387 -30.97 12.49 0.84
C THR A 387 -32.31 12.04 0.26
N GLN A 388 -32.73 12.57 -0.90
CA GLN A 388 -33.92 12.10 -1.62
C GLN A 388 -33.64 10.89 -2.54
N SER A 389 -32.37 10.56 -2.78
CA SER A 389 -31.94 9.35 -3.47
C SER A 389 -31.58 8.29 -2.44
N SER A 390 -32.24 7.14 -2.46
CA SER A 390 -31.92 6.00 -1.58
C SER A 390 -30.61 5.32 -2.02
N ALA A 391 -29.48 5.98 -1.79
CA ALA A 391 -28.08 5.51 -1.66
C ALA A 391 -27.14 6.65 -2.09
N ALA A 392 -26.66 7.47 -1.15
CA ALA A 392 -25.52 8.33 -1.43
C ALA A 392 -24.32 7.45 -1.81
N SER A 393 -23.76 7.61 -3.01
CA SER A 393 -22.61 6.82 -3.49
C SER A 393 -21.42 6.93 -2.53
N ALA A 394 -20.49 5.97 -2.59
CA ALA A 394 -19.31 6.00 -1.73
C ALA A 394 -18.45 7.25 -2.01
N ALA A 395 -18.43 7.72 -3.25
CA ALA A 395 -17.83 9.01 -3.61
C ALA A 395 -18.45 10.21 -2.87
N SER A 396 -19.77 10.27 -2.73
CA SER A 396 -20.43 11.31 -1.95
C SER A 396 -20.06 11.22 -0.47
N GLN A 397 -19.95 10.01 0.06
CA GLN A 397 -19.55 9.80 1.45
C GLN A 397 -18.09 10.21 1.68
N TYR A 398 -17.21 9.97 0.71
CA TYR A 398 -15.85 10.48 0.74
C TYR A 398 -15.83 12.01 0.75
N ILE A 399 -16.53 12.69 -0.15
CA ILE A 399 -16.63 14.16 -0.14
C ILE A 399 -17.11 14.69 1.22
N LEU A 400 -18.16 14.08 1.78
CA LEU A 400 -18.70 14.47 3.08
C LEU A 400 -17.67 14.29 4.21
N SER A 401 -16.83 13.26 4.14
CA SER A 401 -15.77 13.04 5.12
C SER A 401 -14.70 14.13 5.14
N LEU A 402 -14.55 14.87 4.04
CA LEU A 402 -13.52 15.89 3.85
C LEU A 402 -13.98 17.30 4.24
N GLY A 403 -15.28 17.49 4.48
CA GLY A 403 -15.87 18.80 4.72
C GLY A 403 -15.50 19.87 3.70
N ASP A 404 -15.06 21.03 4.18
CA ASP A 404 -14.73 22.16 3.30
C ASP A 404 -13.48 21.88 2.44
N GLN A 405 -12.58 21.01 2.91
CA GLN A 405 -11.41 20.56 2.14
C GLN A 405 -11.79 19.60 0.99
N GLY A 406 -13.05 19.15 0.93
CA GLY A 406 -13.58 18.32 -0.15
C GLY A 406 -14.02 19.07 -1.40
N HIS A 407 -13.74 20.37 -1.53
CA HIS A 407 -14.26 21.22 -2.60
C HIS A 407 -13.92 20.70 -4.01
N ALA A 408 -12.66 20.36 -4.28
CA ALA A 408 -12.26 19.84 -5.60
C ALA A 408 -13.03 18.57 -5.99
N TYR A 409 -13.19 17.63 -5.05
CA TYR A 409 -13.98 16.42 -5.28
C TYR A 409 -15.47 16.72 -5.50
N ARG A 410 -16.03 17.67 -4.76
CA ARG A 410 -17.42 18.11 -4.93
C ARG A 410 -17.62 18.73 -6.31
N THR A 411 -16.78 19.67 -6.70
CA THR A 411 -16.82 20.35 -8.00
C THR A 411 -16.64 19.36 -9.15
N SER A 412 -15.68 18.43 -9.05
CA SER A 412 -15.48 17.34 -10.00
C SER A 412 -16.75 16.48 -10.16
N LEU A 413 -17.41 16.13 -9.05
CA LEU A 413 -18.64 15.31 -9.05
C LEU A 413 -19.87 16.04 -9.62
N THR A 414 -20.06 17.33 -9.30
CA THR A 414 -21.34 18.01 -9.52
C THR A 414 -21.35 19.08 -10.61
N SER A 415 -20.21 19.68 -10.94
CA SER A 415 -20.22 20.78 -11.89
C SER A 415 -20.60 20.30 -13.29
N ARG A 416 -21.45 21.09 -13.94
CA ARG A 416 -21.85 20.91 -15.34
C ARG A 416 -20.99 21.74 -16.29
N ASP A 417 -20.20 22.68 -15.76
CA ASP A 417 -19.23 23.42 -16.53
C ASP A 417 -18.00 22.55 -16.76
N PHE A 418 -17.64 22.35 -18.03
CA PHE A 418 -16.55 21.45 -18.40
C PHE A 418 -15.20 21.95 -17.87
N GLN A 419 -14.97 23.26 -17.92
CA GLN A 419 -13.69 23.87 -17.57
C GLN A 419 -13.52 23.91 -16.04
N GLU A 420 -14.56 24.31 -15.31
CA GLU A 420 -14.55 24.32 -13.84
C GLU A 420 -14.30 22.90 -13.28
N ALA A 421 -15.00 21.90 -13.83
CA ALA A 421 -14.83 20.52 -13.39
C ALA A 421 -13.46 19.94 -13.80
N LEU A 422 -12.89 20.38 -14.93
CA LEU A 422 -11.56 19.99 -15.35
C LEU A 422 -10.47 20.57 -14.44
N GLU A 423 -10.60 21.84 -14.04
CA GLU A 423 -9.70 22.47 -13.07
C GLU A 423 -9.74 21.73 -11.71
N ALA A 424 -10.92 21.30 -11.28
CA ALA A 424 -11.08 20.47 -10.10
C ALA A 424 -10.42 19.08 -10.24
N ASP A 425 -10.53 18.44 -11.41
CA ASP A 425 -9.84 17.19 -11.70
C ASP A 425 -8.32 17.35 -11.66
N ASP A 426 -7.80 18.47 -12.18
CA ASP A 426 -6.36 18.78 -12.13
C ASP A 426 -5.88 19.01 -10.69
N GLN A 427 -6.67 19.69 -9.84
CA GLN A 427 -6.39 19.80 -8.41
C GLN A 427 -6.33 18.42 -7.73
N ILE A 428 -7.28 17.52 -8.03
CA ILE A 428 -7.29 16.15 -7.49
C ILE A 428 -6.04 15.38 -7.95
N SER A 429 -5.62 15.54 -9.20
CA SER A 429 -4.42 14.87 -9.73
C SER A 429 -3.13 15.32 -9.02
N GLN A 430 -3.10 16.55 -8.51
CA GLN A 430 -1.96 17.14 -7.81
C GLN A 430 -2.01 16.93 -6.29
N MET A 431 -3.05 16.29 -5.76
CA MET A 431 -3.15 16.00 -4.34
C MET A 431 -2.07 15.02 -3.90
N SER A 432 -1.74 15.09 -2.61
CA SER A 432 -0.66 14.28 -2.07
C SER A 432 -0.96 12.78 -2.12
N PRO A 433 0.08 11.92 -2.09
CA PRO A 433 -0.10 10.48 -2.03
C PRO A 433 -1.02 10.02 -0.89
N LEU A 434 -1.06 10.75 0.22
CA LEU A 434 -1.91 10.42 1.37
C LEU A 434 -3.40 10.47 1.02
N ALA A 435 -3.86 11.51 0.30
CA ALA A 435 -5.27 11.64 -0.13
C ALA A 435 -5.73 10.46 -1.00
N HIS A 436 -4.81 9.90 -1.79
CA HIS A 436 -5.08 8.72 -2.60
C HIS A 436 -5.06 7.44 -1.78
N MET A 437 -3.98 7.19 -1.04
CA MET A 437 -3.73 5.92 -0.35
C MET A 437 -4.64 5.71 0.86
N ASP A 438 -4.72 6.69 1.76
CA ASP A 438 -5.46 6.59 3.02
C ASP A 438 -6.87 7.18 2.91
N GLY A 439 -7.29 7.53 1.69
CA GLY A 439 -8.58 8.14 1.38
C GLY A 439 -9.31 7.34 0.30
N ILE A 440 -9.06 7.67 -0.97
CA ILE A 440 -9.78 7.06 -2.10
C ILE A 440 -9.65 5.54 -2.11
N LEU A 441 -8.45 4.97 -1.91
CA LEU A 441 -8.24 3.52 -1.93
C LEU A 441 -8.91 2.82 -0.75
N GLU A 442 -8.95 3.43 0.43
CA GLU A 442 -9.67 2.91 1.60
C GLU A 442 -11.17 2.79 1.30
N TYR A 443 -11.77 3.80 0.68
CA TYR A 443 -13.17 3.71 0.25
C TYR A 443 -13.39 2.67 -0.84
N LEU A 444 -12.49 2.58 -1.83
CA LEU A 444 -12.56 1.54 -2.88
C LEU A 444 -12.40 0.13 -2.33
N SER A 445 -11.75 -0.06 -1.18
CA SER A 445 -11.62 -1.37 -0.53
C SER A 445 -12.98 -1.94 -0.10
N LEU A 446 -13.92 -1.06 0.27
CA LEU A 446 -15.29 -1.42 0.65
C LEU A 446 -16.29 -1.26 -0.50
N HIS A 447 -16.01 -0.36 -1.44
CA HIS A 447 -16.91 0.01 -2.54
C HIS A 447 -16.18 -0.11 -3.89
N THR A 448 -15.77 -1.33 -4.23
CA THR A 448 -14.89 -1.61 -5.38
C THR A 448 -15.45 -1.21 -6.74
N GLN A 449 -16.76 -0.98 -6.83
CA GLN A 449 -17.51 -0.66 -8.06
C GLN A 449 -17.89 0.82 -8.18
N ASP A 450 -17.50 1.69 -7.24
CA ASP A 450 -17.85 3.11 -7.33
C ASP A 450 -17.06 3.80 -8.45
N ALA A 451 -17.77 4.27 -9.48
CA ALA A 451 -17.18 4.81 -10.70
C ALA A 451 -16.39 6.10 -10.46
N TRP A 452 -16.83 6.96 -9.53
CA TRP A 452 -16.19 8.24 -9.24
C TRP A 452 -14.93 8.07 -8.41
N LEU A 453 -14.95 7.18 -7.42
CA LEU A 453 -13.74 6.83 -6.67
C LEU A 453 -12.68 6.21 -7.61
N ARG A 454 -13.09 5.36 -8.56
CA ARG A 454 -12.19 4.83 -9.61
C ARG A 454 -11.62 5.95 -10.49
N PHE A 455 -12.47 6.88 -10.91
CA PHE A 455 -12.04 8.03 -11.71
C PHE A 455 -11.01 8.89 -10.97
N TRP A 456 -11.26 9.28 -9.72
CA TRP A 456 -10.31 10.06 -8.91
C TRP A 456 -9.03 9.28 -8.58
N SER A 457 -9.12 7.96 -8.39
CA SER A 457 -7.94 7.09 -8.27
C SER A 457 -7.08 7.13 -9.55
N GLY A 458 -7.72 7.15 -10.72
CA GLY A 458 -7.04 7.33 -12.00
C GLY A 458 -6.35 8.69 -12.12
N LEU A 459 -7.00 9.77 -11.69
CA LEU A 459 -6.41 11.12 -11.64
C LEU A 459 -5.18 11.16 -10.73
N ALA A 460 -5.25 10.54 -9.54
CA ALA A 460 -4.13 10.48 -8.63
C ALA A 460 -2.94 9.71 -9.23
N PHE A 461 -3.16 8.57 -9.88
CA PHE A 461 -2.08 7.87 -10.59
C PHE A 461 -1.52 8.70 -11.76
N LEU A 462 -2.38 9.43 -12.47
CA LEU A 462 -1.98 10.28 -13.58
C LEU A 462 -1.05 11.40 -13.11
N GLY A 463 -1.39 12.10 -12.02
CA GLY A 463 -0.56 13.17 -11.45
C GLY A 463 0.78 12.69 -10.89
N HIS A 464 0.83 11.46 -10.38
CA HIS A 464 2.09 10.79 -10.01
C HIS A 464 2.88 10.22 -11.20
N GLY A 465 2.47 10.51 -12.44
CA GLY A 465 3.16 10.07 -13.65
C GLY A 465 2.99 8.59 -13.99
N ASN A 466 2.07 7.88 -13.34
CA ASN A 466 1.82 6.45 -13.57
C ASN A 466 0.70 6.24 -14.59
N GLY A 467 1.00 6.49 -15.88
CA GLY A 467 0.04 6.37 -16.98
C GLY A 467 -0.64 5.01 -17.07
N ALA A 468 0.10 3.91 -16.86
CA ALA A 468 -0.44 2.56 -16.94
C ALA A 468 -1.49 2.26 -15.85
N LYS A 469 -1.21 2.63 -14.58
CA LYS A 469 -2.20 2.47 -13.50
C LYS A 469 -3.38 3.42 -13.68
N ALA A 470 -3.14 4.65 -14.15
CA ALA A 470 -4.20 5.61 -14.45
C ALA A 470 -5.16 5.06 -15.51
N LEU A 471 -4.65 4.55 -16.64
CA LEU A 471 -5.46 3.89 -17.68
C LEU A 471 -6.29 2.73 -17.12
N SER A 472 -5.70 1.90 -16.25
CA SER A 472 -6.42 0.79 -15.61
C SER A 472 -7.60 1.27 -14.76
N GLU A 473 -7.41 2.31 -13.94
CA GLU A 473 -8.48 2.86 -13.10
C GLU A 473 -9.54 3.60 -13.93
N PHE A 474 -9.16 4.36 -14.96
CA PHE A 474 -10.12 4.99 -15.88
C PHE A 474 -10.95 3.97 -16.66
N ALA A 475 -10.34 2.86 -17.10
CA ALA A 475 -11.08 1.78 -17.74
C ALA A 475 -12.13 1.17 -16.80
N LYS A 476 -11.75 0.90 -15.53
CA LYS A 476 -12.70 0.43 -14.50
C LYS A 476 -13.80 1.45 -14.23
N ALA A 477 -13.46 2.73 -14.13
CA ALA A 477 -14.44 3.81 -13.97
C ALA A 477 -15.47 3.80 -15.12
N LYS A 478 -15.01 3.67 -16.36
CA LYS A 478 -15.86 3.55 -17.56
C LYS A 478 -16.79 2.33 -17.48
N THR A 479 -16.24 1.16 -17.13
CA THR A 479 -17.04 -0.08 -16.97
C THR A 479 -18.11 0.03 -15.89
N HIS A 480 -17.85 0.81 -14.84
CA HIS A 480 -18.80 1.04 -13.74
C HIS A 480 -19.74 2.24 -13.95
N GLY A 481 -19.77 2.84 -15.15
CA GLY A 481 -20.77 3.84 -15.51
C GLY A 481 -20.30 5.29 -15.43
N CYS A 482 -19.00 5.56 -15.38
CA CYS A 482 -18.45 6.89 -15.59
C CYS A 482 -18.53 7.26 -17.09
N THR A 483 -19.38 8.23 -17.45
CA THR A 483 -19.68 8.58 -18.85
C THR A 483 -19.44 10.04 -19.22
N HIS A 484 -18.90 10.86 -18.32
CA HIS A 484 -18.69 12.28 -18.60
C HIS A 484 -17.51 12.51 -19.58
N ASP A 485 -17.59 13.58 -20.38
CA ASP A 485 -16.63 13.87 -21.46
C ASP A 485 -15.17 13.99 -20.99
N ARG A 486 -14.95 14.49 -19.75
CA ARG A 486 -13.60 14.62 -19.18
C ARG A 486 -12.85 13.29 -19.04
N LEU A 487 -13.56 12.16 -19.02
CA LEU A 487 -12.93 10.84 -18.94
C LEU A 487 -12.05 10.56 -20.16
N SER A 488 -12.53 10.85 -21.37
CA SER A 488 -11.76 10.65 -22.60
C SER A 488 -10.52 11.56 -22.61
N TRP A 489 -10.62 12.78 -22.09
CA TRP A 489 -9.47 13.67 -21.93
C TRP A 489 -8.38 13.08 -21.03
N HIS A 490 -8.75 12.60 -19.83
CA HIS A 490 -7.77 12.05 -18.89
C HIS A 490 -7.21 10.69 -19.33
N ILE A 491 -7.98 9.88 -20.06
CA ILE A 491 -7.46 8.68 -20.75
C ILE A 491 -6.40 9.09 -21.79
N ALA A 492 -6.65 10.13 -22.59
CA ALA A 492 -5.67 10.62 -23.56
C ALA A 492 -4.36 11.07 -22.88
N ARG A 493 -4.44 11.80 -21.76
CA ARG A 493 -3.27 12.19 -20.96
C ARG A 493 -2.49 10.97 -20.44
N ALA A 494 -3.19 9.98 -19.89
CA ALA A 494 -2.57 8.76 -19.37
C ALA A 494 -1.95 7.88 -20.48
N ALA A 495 -2.60 7.83 -21.64
CA ALA A 495 -2.12 7.14 -22.84
C ALA A 495 -0.85 7.79 -23.39
N ALA A 496 -0.78 9.12 -23.42
CA ALA A 496 0.41 9.85 -23.85
C ALA A 496 1.63 9.55 -22.95
N LEU A 497 1.45 9.49 -21.61
CA LEU A 497 2.51 9.08 -20.68
C LEU A 497 2.99 7.63 -20.92
N SER A 498 2.09 6.78 -21.41
CA SER A 498 2.36 5.37 -21.72
C SER A 498 2.76 5.15 -23.18
N LEU A 499 2.97 6.24 -23.95
CA LEU A 499 3.31 6.24 -25.38
C LEU A 499 2.27 5.53 -26.29
N GLN A 500 1.02 5.44 -25.88
CA GLN A 500 -0.09 4.81 -26.63
C GLN A 500 -0.84 5.84 -27.51
N TRP A 501 -0.18 6.34 -28.54
CA TRP A 501 -0.69 7.47 -29.36
C TRP A 501 -1.94 7.15 -30.20
N ASP A 502 -2.18 5.88 -30.54
CA ASP A 502 -3.42 5.48 -31.23
C ASP A 502 -4.65 5.66 -30.32
N LEU A 503 -4.48 5.36 -29.02
CA LEU A 503 -5.51 5.61 -28.01
C LEU A 503 -5.69 7.10 -27.75
N VAL A 504 -4.60 7.90 -27.81
CA VAL A 504 -4.69 9.37 -27.77
C VAL A 504 -5.55 9.88 -28.92
N GLU A 505 -5.28 9.45 -30.17
CA GLU A 505 -6.03 9.87 -31.35
C GLU A 505 -7.53 9.55 -31.23
N GLN A 506 -7.85 8.34 -30.78
CA GLN A 506 -9.24 7.93 -30.55
C GLN A 506 -9.92 8.83 -29.52
N CYS A 507 -9.31 9.02 -28.35
CA CYS A 507 -9.91 9.80 -27.27
C CYS A 507 -10.04 11.29 -27.61
N LEU A 508 -9.08 11.88 -28.31
CA LEU A 508 -9.16 13.27 -28.76
C LEU A 508 -10.23 13.46 -29.84
N SER A 509 -10.43 12.46 -30.70
CA SER A 509 -11.50 12.47 -31.70
C SER A 509 -12.89 12.40 -31.05
N GLU A 510 -13.06 11.58 -30.01
CA GLU A 510 -14.28 11.55 -29.19
C GLU A 510 -14.51 12.89 -28.50
N LEU A 511 -13.47 13.45 -27.87
CA LEU A 511 -13.56 14.72 -27.15
C LEU A 511 -13.90 15.90 -28.07
N LYS A 512 -13.38 15.92 -29.30
CA LYS A 512 -13.68 16.98 -30.28
C LYS A 512 -15.17 17.01 -30.69
N GLN A 513 -15.88 15.88 -30.60
CA GLN A 513 -17.31 15.82 -30.89
C GLN A 513 -18.13 16.50 -29.78
N SER A 514 -17.71 16.40 -28.52
CA SER A 514 -18.41 16.99 -27.38
C SER A 514 -17.90 18.39 -27.00
N GLN A 515 -16.60 18.66 -27.15
CA GLN A 515 -15.91 19.88 -26.76
C GLN A 515 -15.00 20.40 -27.90
N PRO A 516 -15.57 20.98 -28.98
CA PRO A 516 -14.82 21.34 -30.19
C PRO A 516 -13.78 22.46 -30.00
N ASP A 517 -13.95 23.32 -29.00
CA ASP A 517 -13.10 24.50 -28.76
C ASP A 517 -11.99 24.25 -27.71
N PHE A 518 -11.79 23.00 -27.27
CA PHE A 518 -10.83 22.65 -26.22
C PHE A 518 -9.39 22.56 -26.76
N LYS A 519 -8.65 23.67 -26.67
CA LYS A 519 -7.30 23.84 -27.27
C LYS A 519 -6.22 22.95 -26.65
N GLU A 520 -6.40 22.51 -25.41
CA GLU A 520 -5.48 21.63 -24.70
C GLU A 520 -5.36 20.26 -25.39
N ALA A 521 -6.42 19.80 -26.05
CA ALA A 521 -6.38 18.60 -26.89
C ALA A 521 -5.36 18.73 -28.03
N GLU A 522 -5.34 19.88 -28.71
CA GLU A 522 -4.39 20.15 -29.80
C GLU A 522 -2.96 20.19 -29.27
N LYS A 523 -2.74 20.88 -28.13
CA LYS A 523 -1.42 20.93 -27.48
C LYS A 523 -0.89 19.55 -27.10
N LEU A 524 -1.75 18.66 -26.62
CA LEU A 524 -1.37 17.28 -26.28
C LEU A 524 -1.02 16.49 -27.55
N TRP A 525 -1.82 16.65 -28.62
CA TRP A 525 -1.57 16.00 -29.91
C TRP A 525 -0.24 16.41 -30.55
N ASP A 526 0.16 17.67 -30.38
CA ASP A 526 1.43 18.21 -30.88
C ASP A 526 2.67 17.66 -30.15
N GLN A 527 2.49 17.05 -28.97
CA GLN A 527 3.59 16.39 -28.24
C GLN A 527 3.96 15.01 -28.81
N ARG A 528 3.24 14.52 -29.83
CA ARG A 528 3.49 13.20 -30.41
C ARG A 528 4.89 13.08 -31.02
N PRO A 529 5.63 11.98 -30.79
CA PRO A 529 6.93 11.76 -31.41
C PRO A 529 6.85 11.78 -32.95
N GLU A 530 7.87 12.33 -33.62
CA GLU A 530 7.93 12.44 -35.09
C GLU A 530 7.73 11.11 -35.85
N GLN A 531 8.00 9.97 -35.21
CA GLN A 531 7.77 8.63 -35.78
C GLN A 531 6.26 8.36 -36.01
N HIS A 532 5.38 8.85 -35.15
CA HIS A 532 3.92 8.72 -35.31
C HIS A 532 3.41 9.64 -36.43
N ALA A 533 3.99 10.83 -36.59
CA ALA A 533 3.71 11.74 -37.72
C ALA A 533 4.14 11.16 -39.09
N LYS A 534 5.15 10.29 -39.13
CA LYS A 534 5.61 9.64 -40.37
C LYS A 534 4.79 8.40 -40.75
N LEU A 535 4.24 7.68 -39.78
CA LEU A 535 3.46 6.44 -39.99
C LEU A 535 2.17 6.67 -40.81
N GLN A 536 1.55 7.84 -40.75
CA GLN A 536 0.41 8.18 -41.63
C GLN A 536 0.81 8.54 -43.08
N SER A 537 2.11 8.72 -43.39
CA SER A 537 2.60 9.21 -44.69
C SER A 537 3.39 8.21 -45.53
N SER A 538 3.68 7.01 -45.02
CA SER A 538 4.46 6.00 -45.76
C SER A 538 3.71 4.68 -45.89
N ASN A 539 2.72 4.64 -46.79
CA ASN A 539 2.40 3.41 -47.51
C ASN A 539 3.51 3.16 -48.55
N GLN A 540 4.66 2.66 -48.11
CA GLN A 540 5.62 1.99 -48.98
C GLN A 540 5.62 0.51 -48.60
N ALA A 541 5.27 -0.33 -49.56
CA ALA A 541 5.25 -1.78 -49.43
C ALA A 541 6.62 -2.29 -48.98
N ALA A 542 6.75 -2.68 -47.72
CA ALA A 542 7.87 -3.46 -47.23
C ALA A 542 7.73 -4.90 -47.76
N THR A 543 8.84 -5.48 -48.21
CA THR A 543 8.91 -6.87 -48.64
C THR A 543 8.67 -7.79 -47.44
N ASN A 544 7.78 -8.77 -47.59
CA ASN A 544 7.38 -9.71 -46.52
C ASN A 544 8.33 -10.92 -46.36
N ASP A 545 9.62 -10.84 -46.76
CA ASP A 545 10.56 -11.95 -46.60
C ASP A 545 11.25 -11.90 -45.21
N PRO A 546 10.99 -12.86 -44.30
CA PRO A 546 11.58 -12.88 -42.95
C PRO A 546 13.11 -12.84 -42.92
N ARG A 547 13.81 -13.31 -43.95
CA ARG A 547 15.28 -13.32 -44.00
C ARG A 547 15.87 -11.94 -44.24
N GLU A 548 15.29 -11.18 -45.16
CA GLU A 548 15.72 -9.79 -45.42
C GLU A 548 15.45 -8.91 -44.20
N ILE A 549 14.37 -9.19 -43.48
CA ILE A 549 13.99 -8.46 -42.27
C ILE A 549 15.00 -8.68 -41.14
N ILE A 550 15.43 -9.92 -40.90
CA ILE A 550 16.46 -10.23 -39.89
C ILE A 550 17.77 -9.56 -40.25
N GLN A 551 18.19 -9.65 -41.51
CA GLN A 551 19.43 -9.01 -41.97
C GLN A 551 19.38 -7.48 -41.79
N ASN A 552 18.23 -6.87 -42.05
CA ASN A 552 18.01 -5.43 -41.85
C ASN A 552 17.98 -5.06 -40.36
N LEU A 553 17.36 -5.87 -39.50
CA LEU A 553 17.35 -5.68 -38.05
C LEU A 553 18.77 -5.77 -37.47
N GLU A 554 19.54 -6.78 -37.86
CA GLU A 554 20.94 -6.95 -37.47
C GLU A 554 21.78 -5.74 -37.87
N THR A 555 21.65 -5.30 -39.13
CA THR A 555 22.37 -4.12 -39.65
C THR A 555 22.03 -2.86 -38.87
N LEU A 556 20.76 -2.66 -38.47
CA LEU A 556 20.33 -1.50 -37.69
C LEU A 556 20.80 -1.58 -36.24
N ILE A 557 20.80 -2.77 -35.64
CA ILE A 557 21.31 -3.01 -34.29
C ILE A 557 22.83 -2.77 -34.24
N GLU A 558 23.59 -3.28 -35.22
CA GLU A 558 25.04 -3.09 -35.33
C GLU A 558 25.43 -1.62 -35.51
N LYS A 559 24.61 -0.84 -36.23
CA LYS A 559 24.81 0.61 -36.41
C LYS A 559 24.37 1.46 -35.22
N GLY A 560 23.83 0.84 -34.16
CA GLY A 560 23.29 1.56 -32.99
C GLY A 560 22.00 2.34 -33.27
N GLU A 561 21.30 2.04 -34.37
CA GLU A 561 20.07 2.73 -34.80
C GLU A 561 18.82 2.11 -34.15
N THR A 562 18.82 1.97 -32.82
CA THR A 562 17.80 1.25 -32.03
C THR A 562 16.37 1.72 -32.33
N LYS A 563 16.17 3.03 -32.54
CA LYS A 563 14.85 3.60 -32.87
C LYS A 563 14.29 3.13 -34.22
N LYS A 564 15.15 2.89 -35.21
CA LYS A 564 14.74 2.36 -36.52
C LYS A 564 14.53 0.86 -36.46
N ALA A 565 15.37 0.14 -35.70
CA ALA A 565 15.20 -1.28 -35.46
C ALA A 565 13.86 -1.58 -34.76
N VAL A 566 13.50 -0.81 -33.74
CA VAL A 566 12.18 -0.91 -33.07
C VAL A 566 11.03 -0.62 -34.04
N ALA A 567 11.13 0.44 -34.85
CA ALA A 567 10.09 0.79 -35.81
C ALA A 567 9.88 -0.30 -36.90
N LEU A 568 10.98 -0.89 -37.39
CA LEU A 568 10.95 -2.02 -38.30
C LEU A 568 10.34 -3.25 -37.61
N PHE A 569 10.65 -3.48 -36.33
CA PHE A 569 10.09 -4.62 -35.60
C PHE A 569 8.59 -4.46 -35.33
N SER A 570 8.13 -3.26 -35.01
CA SER A 570 6.73 -2.94 -34.72
C SER A 570 5.82 -2.92 -35.96
N SER A 571 6.37 -2.94 -37.19
CA SER A 571 5.55 -3.03 -38.41
C SER A 571 5.02 -4.43 -38.71
N PHE A 572 5.41 -5.44 -37.93
CA PHE A 572 4.99 -6.83 -38.13
C PHE A 572 4.01 -7.29 -37.05
N LYS A 573 3.00 -8.07 -37.46
CA LYS A 573 2.11 -8.72 -36.51
C LYS A 573 2.80 -9.95 -35.93
N PRO A 574 2.69 -10.20 -34.61
CA PRO A 574 3.24 -11.40 -33.99
C PRO A 574 2.80 -12.71 -34.67
N GLU A 575 1.57 -12.75 -35.19
CA GLU A 575 0.96 -13.89 -35.90
C GLU A 575 1.75 -14.31 -37.14
N ASP A 576 2.31 -13.35 -37.89
CA ASP A 576 3.01 -13.62 -39.15
C ASP A 576 4.39 -14.29 -38.94
N ILE A 577 4.87 -14.32 -37.69
CA ILE A 577 6.20 -14.82 -37.32
C ILE A 577 6.14 -16.23 -36.70
N LEU A 578 4.97 -16.65 -36.17
CA LEU A 578 4.81 -17.94 -35.49
C LEU A 578 5.00 -19.14 -36.42
N GLU A 579 4.64 -19.01 -37.70
CA GLU A 579 4.83 -20.04 -38.73
C GLU A 579 6.21 -19.98 -39.41
N SER A 580 7.04 -18.98 -39.09
CA SER A 580 8.36 -18.79 -39.71
C SER A 580 9.42 -19.70 -39.05
N PRO A 581 10.29 -20.36 -39.83
CA PRO A 581 11.44 -21.09 -39.29
C PRO A 581 12.44 -20.18 -38.54
N HIS A 582 12.28 -18.86 -38.64
CA HIS A 582 13.13 -17.86 -38.01
C HIS A 582 12.51 -17.22 -36.74
N ALA A 583 11.40 -17.74 -36.22
CA ALA A 583 10.67 -17.17 -35.07
C ALA A 583 11.57 -16.89 -33.84
N PHE A 584 12.54 -17.76 -33.57
CA PHE A 584 13.45 -17.61 -32.43
C PHE A 584 14.44 -16.44 -32.59
N GLN A 585 14.90 -16.15 -33.81
CA GLN A 585 15.77 -15.01 -34.09
C GLN A 585 15.02 -13.69 -33.87
N PHE A 586 13.73 -13.65 -34.24
CA PHE A 586 12.87 -12.50 -33.94
C PHE A 586 12.70 -12.27 -32.43
N ILE A 587 12.50 -13.33 -31.63
CA ILE A 587 12.40 -13.22 -30.16
C ILE A 587 13.70 -12.71 -29.55
N GLU A 588 14.85 -13.15 -30.07
CA GLU A 588 16.15 -12.69 -29.61
C GLU A 588 16.35 -11.19 -29.91
N HIS A 589 16.05 -10.75 -31.13
CA HIS A 589 16.15 -9.33 -31.48
C HIS A 589 15.14 -8.47 -30.70
N ALA A 590 13.90 -8.93 -30.49
CA ALA A 590 12.92 -8.25 -29.65
C ALA A 590 13.43 -8.05 -28.22
N SER A 591 14.09 -9.08 -27.68
CA SER A 591 14.68 -9.05 -26.34
C SER A 591 15.84 -8.06 -26.26
N ARG A 592 16.74 -8.06 -27.27
CA ARG A 592 17.84 -7.08 -27.38
C ARG A 592 17.35 -5.64 -27.52
N LEU A 593 16.20 -5.44 -28.15
CA LEU A 593 15.56 -4.13 -28.35
C LEU A 593 14.65 -3.70 -27.18
N GLY A 594 14.49 -4.53 -26.14
CA GLY A 594 13.66 -4.21 -24.98
C GLY A 594 12.14 -4.30 -25.22
N LEU A 595 11.70 -4.98 -26.28
CA LEU A 595 10.29 -5.08 -26.69
C LEU A 595 9.53 -6.18 -25.93
N LYS A 596 9.50 -6.06 -24.60
CA LYS A 596 8.94 -7.08 -23.69
C LYS A 596 7.46 -7.40 -23.96
N ASP A 597 6.64 -6.38 -24.16
CA ASP A 597 5.20 -6.55 -24.39
C ASP A 597 4.92 -7.30 -25.69
N TRP A 598 5.75 -7.06 -26.71
CA TRP A 598 5.62 -7.75 -27.99
C TRP A 598 5.91 -9.25 -27.85
N VAL A 599 6.96 -9.63 -27.11
CA VAL A 599 7.30 -11.04 -26.84
C VAL A 599 6.21 -11.74 -26.03
N ILE A 600 5.60 -11.03 -25.08
CA ILE A 600 4.46 -11.55 -24.30
C ILE A 600 3.23 -11.74 -25.19
N GLN A 601 2.91 -10.78 -26.07
CA GLN A 601 1.81 -10.90 -27.02
C GLN A 601 2.01 -12.05 -28.02
N LEU A 602 3.23 -12.27 -28.50
CA LEU A 602 3.58 -13.42 -29.34
C LEU A 602 3.27 -14.74 -28.63
N ALA A 603 3.72 -14.89 -27.38
CA ALA A 603 3.49 -16.11 -26.61
C ALA A 603 2.00 -16.34 -26.27
N LEU A 604 1.25 -15.28 -26.00
CA LEU A 604 -0.19 -15.36 -25.76
C LEU A 604 -0.99 -15.79 -27.00
N LYS A 605 -0.51 -15.46 -28.19
CA LYS A 605 -1.16 -15.78 -29.47
C LYS A 605 -0.71 -17.11 -30.09
N ALA A 606 0.38 -17.69 -29.61
CA ALA A 606 0.87 -18.98 -30.08
C ALA A 606 -0.10 -20.10 -29.70
N ASP A 607 -0.56 -20.90 -30.67
CA ASP A 607 -1.48 -22.02 -30.46
C ASP A 607 -0.80 -23.37 -30.74
N LYS A 608 -1.38 -24.48 -30.28
CA LYS A 608 -0.84 -25.85 -30.43
C LYS A 608 -0.60 -26.26 -31.89
N GLY A 609 -1.23 -25.57 -32.85
CA GLY A 609 -1.01 -25.77 -34.29
C GLY A 609 0.32 -25.22 -34.81
N ASP A 610 0.95 -24.28 -34.08
CA ASP A 610 2.20 -23.67 -34.51
C ASP A 610 3.39 -24.56 -34.14
N ALA A 611 4.32 -24.72 -35.07
CA ALA A 611 5.50 -25.60 -34.92
C ALA A 611 6.36 -25.28 -33.68
N HIS A 612 6.25 -24.07 -33.12
CA HIS A 612 7.11 -23.56 -32.05
C HIS A 612 6.36 -23.07 -30.80
N ALA A 613 5.03 -23.11 -30.76
CA ALA A 613 4.22 -22.47 -29.72
C ALA A 613 4.59 -22.89 -28.28
N SER A 614 4.67 -24.19 -28.02
CA SER A 614 4.95 -24.72 -26.68
C SER A 614 6.30 -24.23 -26.13
N ARG A 615 7.32 -24.14 -26.99
CA ARG A 615 8.67 -23.72 -26.61
C ARG A 615 8.77 -22.20 -26.41
N ILE A 616 8.09 -21.42 -27.24
CA ILE A 616 7.98 -19.96 -27.10
C ILE A 616 7.29 -19.61 -25.78
N GLN A 617 6.14 -20.23 -25.51
CA GLN A 617 5.38 -19.99 -24.27
C GLN A 617 6.18 -20.32 -23.02
N GLN A 618 6.92 -21.44 -23.00
CA GLN A 618 7.75 -21.80 -21.86
C GLN A 618 8.84 -20.76 -21.56
N LEU A 619 9.59 -20.32 -22.58
CA LEU A 619 10.66 -19.32 -22.41
C LEU A 619 10.11 -17.99 -21.89
N VAL A 620 8.96 -17.56 -22.39
CA VAL A 620 8.32 -16.32 -21.96
C VAL A 620 7.79 -16.42 -20.53
N ILE A 621 7.19 -17.55 -20.14
CA ILE A 621 6.74 -17.78 -18.76
C ILE A 621 7.91 -17.72 -17.77
N GLU A 622 9.03 -18.37 -18.08
CA GLU A 622 10.24 -18.32 -17.24
C GLU A 622 10.80 -16.91 -17.08
N LYS A 623 10.73 -16.10 -18.14
CA LYS A 623 11.19 -14.70 -18.10
C LYS A 623 10.24 -13.82 -17.30
N VAL A 624 8.93 -13.94 -17.52
CA VAL A 624 7.90 -13.16 -16.83
C VAL A 624 7.85 -13.51 -15.33
N LEU A 625 8.09 -14.78 -14.99
CA LEU A 625 8.28 -15.23 -13.60
C LEU A 625 9.51 -14.59 -12.95
N ARG A 626 10.66 -14.56 -13.64
CA ARG A 626 11.88 -13.87 -13.16
C ARG A 626 11.68 -12.36 -12.99
N ASP A 627 11.01 -11.73 -13.94
CA ASP A 627 10.73 -10.29 -13.94
C ASP A 627 9.58 -9.91 -12.97
N LYS A 628 8.97 -10.89 -12.27
CA LYS A 628 7.82 -10.73 -11.35
C LYS A 628 6.63 -9.96 -11.94
N ASN A 629 6.39 -10.11 -13.25
CA ASN A 629 5.25 -9.46 -13.92
C ASN A 629 3.97 -10.31 -13.75
N LYS A 630 3.26 -10.06 -12.63
CA LYS A 630 2.09 -10.82 -12.19
C LYS A 630 0.97 -10.91 -13.25
N PRO A 631 0.51 -9.81 -13.88
CA PRO A 631 -0.57 -9.89 -14.87
C PRO A 631 -0.21 -10.79 -16.06
N ALA A 632 0.97 -10.60 -16.66
CA ALA A 632 1.39 -11.40 -17.81
C ALA A 632 1.62 -12.87 -17.44
N PHE A 633 2.16 -13.14 -16.24
CA PHE A 633 2.41 -14.49 -15.76
C PHE A 633 1.11 -15.29 -15.66
N PHE A 634 0.12 -14.75 -14.93
CA PHE A 634 -1.15 -15.43 -14.73
C PHE A 634 -1.94 -15.54 -16.04
N GLN A 635 -1.87 -14.56 -16.93
CA GLN A 635 -2.55 -14.62 -18.23
C GLN A 635 -1.98 -15.72 -19.14
N LEU A 636 -0.65 -15.88 -19.18
CA LEU A 636 0.02 -16.95 -19.94
C LEU A 636 -0.27 -18.34 -19.35
N ILE A 637 -0.22 -18.45 -18.02
CA ILE A 637 -0.52 -19.70 -17.32
C ILE A 637 -2.00 -20.09 -17.50
N GLU A 638 -2.93 -19.14 -17.39
CA GLU A 638 -4.36 -19.37 -17.59
C GLU A 638 -4.65 -19.82 -19.02
N SER A 639 -4.00 -19.23 -20.03
CA SER A 639 -4.10 -19.69 -21.42
C SER A 639 -3.68 -21.17 -21.57
N ARG A 640 -2.56 -21.57 -20.96
CA ARG A 640 -2.08 -22.96 -20.98
C ARG A 640 -3.00 -23.92 -20.24
N LEU A 641 -3.47 -23.55 -19.04
CA LEU A 641 -4.34 -24.40 -18.23
C LEU A 641 -5.77 -24.49 -18.80
N ASN A 642 -6.27 -23.47 -19.48
CA ASN A 642 -7.55 -23.54 -20.20
C ASN A 642 -7.50 -24.54 -21.36
N SER A 643 -6.37 -24.64 -22.05
CA SER A 643 -6.19 -25.59 -23.15
C SER A 643 -5.77 -27.00 -22.69
N THR A 644 -5.05 -27.08 -21.56
CA THR A 644 -4.52 -28.33 -21.00
C THR A 644 -4.52 -28.24 -19.46
N PRO A 645 -5.66 -28.54 -18.80
CA PRO A 645 -5.78 -28.37 -17.35
C PRO A 645 -4.77 -29.18 -16.52
N GLU A 646 -4.32 -30.32 -17.05
CA GLU A 646 -3.39 -31.25 -16.39
C GLU A 646 -1.91 -31.00 -16.74
N ASP A 647 -1.57 -29.83 -17.32
CA ASP A 647 -0.20 -29.49 -17.68
C ASP A 647 0.69 -29.31 -16.45
N ALA A 648 1.48 -30.35 -16.17
CA ALA A 648 2.38 -30.42 -15.03
C ALA A 648 3.36 -29.25 -14.97
N SER A 649 3.83 -28.75 -16.13
CA SER A 649 4.78 -27.64 -16.19
C SER A 649 4.17 -26.31 -15.73
N SER A 650 2.95 -26.00 -16.17
CA SER A 650 2.22 -24.80 -15.74
C SER A 650 1.90 -24.82 -14.23
N HIS A 651 1.56 -25.99 -13.68
CA HIS A 651 1.38 -26.14 -12.25
C HIS A 651 2.68 -25.98 -11.45
N ARG A 652 3.83 -26.45 -11.97
CA ARG A 652 5.14 -26.17 -11.36
C ARG A 652 5.49 -24.69 -11.36
N PHE A 653 5.22 -23.96 -12.46
CA PHE A 653 5.44 -22.52 -12.51
C PHE A 653 4.56 -21.77 -11.50
N LEU A 654 3.28 -22.14 -11.37
CA LEU A 654 2.39 -21.58 -10.34
C LEU A 654 2.91 -21.84 -8.94
N ALA A 655 3.38 -23.05 -8.66
CA ALA A 655 3.97 -23.37 -7.38
C ALA A 655 5.21 -22.51 -7.10
N GLN A 656 6.09 -22.33 -8.07
CA GLN A 656 7.28 -21.48 -7.93
C GLN A 656 6.90 -20.02 -7.65
N TRP A 657 5.85 -19.50 -8.31
CA TRP A 657 5.32 -18.17 -8.01
C TRP A 657 4.85 -18.08 -6.55
N TYR A 658 4.00 -19.01 -6.11
CA TYR A 658 3.44 -18.98 -4.76
C TYR A 658 4.49 -19.21 -3.67
N ILE A 659 5.54 -20.01 -3.92
CA ILE A 659 6.70 -20.11 -3.02
C ILE A 659 7.38 -18.75 -2.87
N GLY A 660 7.55 -18.00 -3.97
CA GLY A 660 8.13 -16.66 -3.94
C GLY A 660 7.29 -15.61 -3.21
N GLU A 661 5.99 -15.87 -3.03
CA GLU A 661 5.05 -15.03 -2.27
C GLU A 661 4.75 -15.60 -0.87
N GLU A 662 5.51 -16.61 -0.42
CA GLU A 662 5.36 -17.29 0.88
C GLU A 662 3.97 -17.96 1.09
N GLU A 663 3.23 -18.20 0.01
CA GLU A 663 1.93 -18.88 0.03
C GLU A 663 2.10 -20.41 -0.11
N PHE A 664 2.83 -21.02 0.81
CA PHE A 664 3.28 -22.42 0.73
C PHE A 664 2.14 -23.45 0.60
N LEU A 665 0.96 -23.19 1.20
CA LEU A 665 -0.20 -24.08 1.07
C LEU A 665 -0.76 -24.09 -0.38
N LYS A 666 -0.81 -22.93 -1.04
CA LYS A 666 -1.22 -22.84 -2.46
C LYS A 666 -0.18 -23.47 -3.38
N ALA A 667 1.10 -23.25 -3.08
CA ALA A 667 2.19 -23.90 -3.80
C ALA A 667 2.08 -25.44 -3.71
N ALA A 668 1.86 -25.98 -2.51
CA ALA A 668 1.69 -27.41 -2.28
C ALA A 668 0.53 -28.00 -3.12
N GLN A 669 -0.61 -27.31 -3.21
CA GLN A 669 -1.74 -27.74 -4.03
C GLN A 669 -1.38 -27.86 -5.52
N HIS A 670 -0.62 -26.90 -6.06
CA HIS A 670 -0.18 -26.95 -7.45
C HIS A 670 0.90 -28.00 -7.70
N LEU A 671 1.85 -28.18 -6.78
CA LEU A 671 2.84 -29.27 -6.85
C LEU A 671 2.16 -30.64 -6.83
N ALA A 672 1.15 -30.83 -5.97
CA ALA A 672 0.35 -32.05 -5.91
C ALA A 672 -0.38 -32.33 -7.23
N ARG A 673 -0.97 -31.31 -7.87
CA ARG A 673 -1.58 -31.46 -9.21
C ARG A 673 -0.56 -31.85 -10.28
N SER A 674 0.63 -31.24 -10.28
CA SER A 674 1.71 -31.66 -11.19
C SER A 674 2.11 -33.12 -11.00
N LEU A 675 2.06 -33.64 -9.77
CA LEU A 675 2.41 -35.03 -9.45
C LEU A 675 1.30 -36.03 -9.79
N GLN A 676 0.07 -35.60 -10.05
CA GLN A 676 -0.97 -36.49 -10.58
C GLN A 676 -0.61 -36.97 -11.98
N THR A 677 -0.05 -36.09 -12.80
CA THR A 677 0.41 -36.41 -14.16
C THR A 677 1.81 -37.03 -14.17
N GLU A 678 2.70 -36.60 -13.27
CA GLU A 678 4.09 -37.07 -13.20
C GLU A 678 4.48 -37.53 -11.77
N PRO A 679 3.92 -38.65 -11.27
CA PRO A 679 4.09 -39.07 -9.87
C PRO A 679 5.53 -39.38 -9.47
N GLY A 680 6.40 -39.72 -10.42
CA GLY A 680 7.81 -40.02 -10.19
C GLY A 680 8.76 -38.81 -10.25
N HIS A 681 8.26 -37.57 -10.36
CA HIS A 681 9.11 -36.39 -10.53
C HIS A 681 9.73 -35.92 -9.21
N VAL A 682 10.88 -36.51 -8.86
CA VAL A 682 11.62 -36.28 -7.60
C VAL A 682 11.84 -34.81 -7.26
N PRO A 683 12.23 -33.89 -8.19
CA PRO A 683 12.39 -32.47 -7.84
C PRO A 683 11.10 -31.81 -7.35
N THR A 684 9.94 -32.18 -7.90
CA THR A 684 8.63 -31.66 -7.46
C THR A 684 8.26 -32.22 -6.09
N LEU A 685 8.55 -33.50 -5.83
CA LEU A 685 8.35 -34.11 -4.50
C LEU A 685 9.20 -33.42 -3.44
N LYS A 686 10.46 -33.06 -3.75
CA LYS A 686 11.34 -32.32 -2.82
C LYS A 686 10.80 -30.92 -2.49
N LEU A 687 10.33 -30.19 -3.50
CA LEU A 687 9.67 -28.88 -3.29
C LEU A 687 8.36 -29.03 -2.50
N LEU A 688 7.60 -30.11 -2.72
CA LEU A 688 6.36 -30.36 -1.99
C LEU A 688 6.63 -30.67 -0.51
N ALA A 689 7.64 -31.48 -0.21
CA ALA A 689 8.09 -31.75 1.16
C ALA A 689 8.52 -30.45 1.87
N GLN A 690 9.25 -29.57 1.18
CA GLN A 690 9.61 -28.24 1.71
C GLN A 690 8.37 -27.38 1.99
N CYS A 691 7.37 -27.39 1.12
CA CYS A 691 6.13 -26.65 1.37
C CYS A 691 5.40 -27.19 2.61
N PHE A 692 5.31 -28.51 2.79
CA PHE A 692 4.70 -29.12 3.97
C PHE A 692 5.45 -28.80 5.27
N HIS A 693 6.78 -28.76 5.22
CA HIS A 693 7.61 -28.32 6.34
C HIS A 693 7.26 -26.88 6.78
N GLN A 694 7.20 -25.95 5.81
CA GLN A 694 6.93 -24.54 6.09
C GLN A 694 5.53 -24.28 6.67
N VAL A 695 4.53 -25.10 6.32
CA VAL A 695 3.17 -24.98 6.87
C VAL A 695 2.94 -25.81 8.14
N GLY A 696 3.94 -26.54 8.64
CA GLY A 696 3.85 -27.36 9.85
C GLY A 696 3.12 -28.70 9.68
N GLU A 697 2.95 -29.20 8.44
CA GLU A 697 2.26 -30.45 8.11
C GLU A 697 3.20 -31.66 8.17
N SER A 698 3.70 -32.00 9.37
CA SER A 698 4.76 -33.00 9.56
C SER A 698 4.40 -34.41 9.08
N ALA A 699 3.11 -34.80 9.10
CA ALA A 699 2.68 -36.11 8.61
C ALA A 699 2.79 -36.21 7.08
N SER A 700 2.38 -35.16 6.37
CA SER A 700 2.44 -35.07 4.91
C SER A 700 3.87 -34.93 4.40
N GLU A 701 4.71 -34.17 5.11
CA GLU A 701 6.15 -34.06 4.86
C GLU A 701 6.82 -35.44 4.94
N LYS A 702 6.59 -36.19 6.02
CA LYS A 702 7.18 -37.51 6.23
C LYS A 702 6.81 -38.50 5.12
N LEU A 703 5.52 -38.58 4.75
CA LEU A 703 5.06 -39.45 3.66
C LEU A 703 5.70 -39.08 2.31
N THR A 704 5.88 -37.78 2.05
CA THR A 704 6.51 -37.30 0.81
C THR A 704 8.00 -37.67 0.77
N LEU A 705 8.70 -37.57 1.90
CA LEU A 705 10.11 -37.98 2.03
C LEU A 705 10.31 -39.49 1.89
N GLU A 706 9.40 -40.30 2.45
CA GLU A 706 9.39 -41.76 2.28
C GLU A 706 9.24 -42.15 0.80
N GLU A 707 8.37 -41.45 0.06
CA GLU A 707 8.17 -41.68 -1.37
C GLU A 707 9.39 -41.26 -2.22
N ILE A 708 10.06 -40.16 -1.87
CA ILE A 708 11.32 -39.76 -2.51
C ILE A 708 12.38 -40.86 -2.33
N ASN A 709 12.54 -41.36 -1.09
CA ASN A 709 13.49 -42.42 -0.80
C ASN A 709 13.18 -43.71 -1.59
N ARG A 710 11.90 -44.08 -1.73
CA ARG A 710 11.45 -45.24 -2.53
C ARG A 710 11.81 -45.09 -4.01
N LEU A 711 11.65 -43.90 -4.59
CA LEU A 711 11.93 -43.60 -5.99
C LEU A 711 13.44 -43.48 -6.26
N GLU A 712 14.21 -42.95 -5.31
CA GLU A 712 15.67 -42.88 -5.42
C GLU A 712 16.31 -44.27 -5.25
N SER A 713 15.81 -45.12 -4.34
CA SER A 713 16.32 -46.49 -4.15
C SER A 713 16.04 -47.44 -5.32
N THR A 714 14.98 -47.20 -6.09
CA THR A 714 14.65 -48.01 -7.29
C THR A 714 15.46 -47.63 -8.53
N ARG A 715 16.11 -46.46 -8.56
CA ARG A 715 17.00 -46.05 -9.66
C ARG A 715 18.38 -46.71 -9.61
N ASP A 716 18.85 -47.09 -8.44
CA ASP A 716 20.16 -47.74 -8.24
C ASP A 716 20.17 -49.24 -8.62
N GLU A 717 19.02 -49.85 -8.95
CA GLU A 717 18.91 -51.27 -9.30
C GLU A 717 18.85 -51.57 -10.83
N MET A 718 19.00 -50.58 -11.71
CA MET A 718 19.06 -50.81 -13.17
C MET A 718 20.51 -50.80 -13.70
N PRO A 719 21.01 -51.89 -14.32
CA PRO A 719 22.38 -51.93 -14.84
C PRO A 719 22.54 -51.12 -16.13
N GLU A 720 23.64 -50.36 -16.21
CA GLU A 720 24.12 -49.64 -17.39
C GLU A 720 24.17 -50.56 -18.62
N ARG A 721 23.50 -50.17 -19.72
CA ARG A 721 23.72 -50.78 -21.04
C ARG A 721 24.73 -49.96 -21.83
N THR A 722 25.90 -50.58 -21.99
CA THR A 722 26.97 -50.31 -22.94
C THR A 722 26.49 -50.30 -24.41
N SER A 723 27.01 -49.37 -25.21
CA SER A 723 27.15 -49.46 -26.68
C SER A 723 28.07 -50.66 -27.05
N PRO A 724 27.91 -51.37 -28.20
CA PRO A 724 28.05 -50.82 -29.57
C PRO A 724 27.27 -51.53 -30.72
N ASP A 725 27.51 -51.05 -31.95
CA ASP A 725 27.37 -51.67 -33.30
C ASP A 725 26.01 -51.74 -34.06
N THR A 726 25.96 -51.02 -35.20
CA THR A 726 25.08 -51.20 -36.38
C THR A 726 25.60 -52.37 -37.27
N PRO A 727 24.86 -53.02 -38.21
CA PRO A 727 23.82 -52.45 -39.10
C PRO A 727 22.58 -53.34 -39.45
N ALA A 728 21.50 -52.73 -39.96
CA ALA A 728 20.86 -53.06 -41.26
C ALA A 728 19.37 -52.62 -41.37
N SER A 729 19.10 -51.94 -42.49
CA SER A 729 17.84 -51.82 -43.27
C SER A 729 16.59 -51.15 -42.67
N GLY A 730 16.19 -50.03 -43.29
CA GLY A 730 14.79 -49.58 -43.33
C GLY A 730 14.54 -48.07 -43.37
N GLU A 731 14.90 -47.42 -44.49
CA GLU A 731 14.36 -46.16 -45.05
C GLU A 731 14.12 -44.91 -44.16
N LEU A 732 14.97 -43.89 -44.40
CA LEU A 732 14.73 -42.46 -44.17
C LEU A 732 13.99 -41.83 -45.37
N PRO A 733 13.36 -40.66 -45.20
CA PRO A 733 14.04 -39.46 -45.68
C PRO A 733 14.06 -38.26 -44.70
N GLN A 734 15.28 -37.73 -44.59
CA GLN A 734 15.69 -36.32 -44.47
C GLN A 734 15.40 -35.56 -43.15
N THR A 735 16.37 -35.68 -42.25
CA THR A 735 16.84 -34.60 -41.37
C THR A 735 17.31 -33.37 -42.17
N THR A 736 16.93 -32.17 -41.75
CA THR A 736 17.87 -31.04 -41.70
C THR A 736 18.38 -30.93 -40.26
N SER A 737 19.69 -31.10 -40.12
CA SER A 737 20.43 -30.97 -38.87
C SER A 737 20.73 -29.51 -38.59
N THR A 738 20.63 -29.08 -37.35
CA THR A 738 21.48 -28.01 -36.81
C THR A 738 22.15 -28.51 -35.55
N THR A 739 23.46 -28.30 -35.52
CA THR A 739 24.45 -28.94 -34.67
C THR A 739 24.49 -28.35 -33.28
N LYS A 740 25.04 -29.13 -32.35
CA LYS A 740 25.29 -28.83 -30.93
C LYS A 740 26.12 -27.54 -30.68
N GLU A 741 26.68 -26.94 -31.72
CA GLU A 741 27.46 -25.70 -31.69
C GLU A 741 26.60 -24.41 -31.67
N GLU A 742 25.29 -24.49 -31.93
CA GLU A 742 24.37 -23.34 -31.78
C GLU A 742 23.84 -23.16 -30.34
N LEU A 743 24.08 -24.11 -29.43
CA LEU A 743 23.44 -24.17 -28.10
C LEU A 743 24.21 -23.45 -26.97
N GLU A 744 25.53 -23.26 -27.08
CA GLU A 744 26.33 -22.61 -26.03
C GLU A 744 26.25 -21.06 -25.98
N PRO A 745 26.04 -20.32 -27.08
CA PRO A 745 25.87 -18.86 -27.00
C PRO A 745 24.53 -18.45 -26.33
N LEU A 746 23.49 -19.27 -26.45
CA LEU A 746 22.12 -18.95 -26.00
C LEU A 746 21.91 -19.07 -24.49
N VAL A 747 22.61 -19.98 -23.80
CA VAL A 747 22.60 -20.03 -22.33
C VAL A 747 23.34 -18.83 -21.74
N THR A 748 24.34 -18.31 -22.45
CA THR A 748 25.18 -17.21 -21.98
C THR A 748 24.47 -15.85 -22.13
N VAL A 749 23.69 -15.64 -23.20
CA VAL A 749 22.94 -14.38 -23.44
C VAL A 749 21.74 -14.20 -22.48
N CYS A 750 21.13 -15.28 -21.99
CA CYS A 750 20.01 -15.20 -21.04
C CYS A 750 20.44 -15.07 -19.56
N VAL A 751 21.74 -15.17 -19.24
CA VAL A 751 22.26 -15.07 -17.87
C VAL A 751 22.84 -13.66 -17.59
N SER A 752 23.02 -12.82 -18.60
CA SER A 752 23.59 -11.47 -18.46
C SER A 752 22.71 -10.36 -19.02
N VAL A 753 21.51 -10.14 -18.46
CA VAL A 753 20.76 -8.86 -18.48
C VAL A 753 19.90 -8.74 -17.23
#